data_AF-A0A523MY28-F1
#
_entry.id   AF-A0A523MY28-F1
#
_cell.length_a   1.000
_cell.length_b   1.000
_cell.length_c   1.000
_cell.angle_alpha   90.00
_cell.angle_beta   90.00
_cell.angle_gamma   90.00
#
_symmetry.space_group_name_H-M   'P 1'
#
loop_
_entity.id
_entity.type
_entity.pdbx_description
1 polymer ?
#
loop_
_entity_poly.entity_id
_entity_poly.type
_entity_poly.pdbx_seq_one_letter_code
_entity_poly.pdbx_strand_id
1 'polypeptide(L)'
;MSGPDKFRFSIDRGGTFTDIYAEVPGEPGYRVLKLLSENPDHYPDASIEGIRRILEEFAGRPLPMGNFDSSSVEWVRMGTTVATNALLEKKGARTGLLITRGFGDLLAIGKQNRPRLFDLEIKKPKPVYETVLEIDERIRVLEKDDPAASSATVSCISGDRVEILKPPNLKKIRGELAPLLAKGIESLAIVLMHSYIYPDHEIQIGELAREMGFPQVVLSSETMPRIKIVDRGQTACVDAYLTPHIRKYLNGFRDRFRNPRTDLLFMQSDGGLVRANRFKGCHAVFSGPAGGVVGYAMTAFNPDIKQPLIGFDMGGTSTDVSRFDGEYDWVHETEISGIHLQSPQLNIQTVAAGGGSRLFFKNGMLGVGPESSGAYPGPVCYRNKGFLSLTDANLLLGRLIPGYFPQIFGPQQNLPLDSEMARNSFETLLEEINSNQRNHGLPELSLAEAAQGFVDVANEVMSRPIREISVARGHDIRKHVLVCFGGAGGQHACAIARALGISKVRVPRFAGILSAYGLALADVVVEKQEPSSQTLHPDSHSYLNERLRLLEQEAVKELEGEGFAAHQITVHRYLDLSVQGTDTRLMIREPEDLNYEQAFREQYQREYGFQPTGRDILVEGIRLRAVGKTRPPRPISVPQKTGTPTPETMTLSCFNGQWREAPVYLLNNLGSGQKFFGPAIIINETSTLVVEPGCQAQISRWGDIEIEISPSKKPAPVTGRDPVQLAIFGNKFMSIAEQMGQTLQRTAISTNIKERQDFSCAIFDPEGGLVANAPHQPVHLGSMGEAVRAQIRLQENPIGEGDVLLSNHPLAGGTHLPDMTVITPVFLGGKPVFYVASRGHHADIGGISPGSMPPFSKRLEEEGAAILSFKLVDRGNYQEKGVIDLLTSPAPGVPDSRGTRALADNLSDLKAQMAANQRGIQLLLELIDYYSLATVHAYMGFIQESGEEAVRQVLREIRGRQSGREELRSKDFMDDGTPVCLTLKIHADGSAVFDFDGTGNEVEGNCNAPLAITHSAVLYCLRCLVPFDIPLNQGCLNPVQIKVEEGCLLCPSEHAAVAGGNVLTSQRVTDVVLKAFGAASASQGCMNNLTFGDSSFGYYETIGGGAGAGPGWHGQSGVHTHMTNTRITDPEVLEKRYPVLLREFSIRKGSGGKGKYRGGDGLVREIEFLKPLNVAILSERRVYAPYGLEGGEPGALGENWFVKKDGTSLNLGGKNEISVHPGDRIRILTPGGGGYGTTDHLP
;
A
#
# COMPACT_ATOMS: atom_id res chain seq x y z
N MET A 1 2.10 -48.09 17.07
CA MET A 1 2.11 -47.96 15.59
C MET A 1 3.38 -47.21 15.21
N SER A 2 4.16 -47.71 14.26
CA SER A 2 5.47 -47.17 13.89
C SER A 2 5.36 -45.77 13.25
N GLY A 3 6.38 -44.92 13.48
CA GLY A 3 6.58 -43.63 12.84
C GLY A 3 6.87 -43.76 11.33
N PRO A 4 7.38 -42.71 10.65
CA PRO A 4 7.75 -42.84 9.25
C PRO A 4 8.89 -43.86 9.06
N ASP A 5 9.05 -44.40 7.84
CA ASP A 5 10.14 -45.33 7.51
C ASP A 5 11.44 -44.59 7.14
N LYS A 6 11.35 -43.28 6.90
CA LYS A 6 12.44 -42.36 6.50
C LYS A 6 12.27 -41.00 7.17
N PHE A 7 13.36 -40.24 7.25
CA PHE A 7 13.37 -38.90 7.82
C PHE A 7 12.56 -37.92 6.96
N ARG A 8 11.88 -36.99 7.64
CA ARG A 8 11.10 -35.93 7.02
C ARG A 8 11.44 -34.61 7.70
N PHE A 9 11.95 -33.65 6.95
CA PHE A 9 12.42 -32.36 7.50
C PHE A 9 11.62 -31.19 6.94
N SER A 10 11.03 -30.38 7.81
CA SER A 10 10.43 -29.10 7.46
C SER A 10 11.21 -27.97 8.11
N ILE A 11 11.68 -27.04 7.30
CA ILE A 11 12.64 -26.02 7.71
C ILE A 11 12.12 -24.65 7.30
N ASP A 12 11.94 -23.75 8.25
CA ASP A 12 11.71 -22.34 7.97
C ASP A 12 12.98 -21.54 8.27
N ARG A 13 13.60 -21.02 7.21
CA ARG A 13 14.79 -20.19 7.31
C ARG A 13 14.37 -18.71 7.39
N GLY A 14 14.08 -18.27 8.60
CA GLY A 14 13.81 -16.87 8.92
C GLY A 14 15.07 -15.99 8.94
N GLY A 15 14.89 -14.68 9.18
CA GLY A 15 16.00 -13.72 9.23
C GLY A 15 16.90 -13.87 10.47
N THR A 16 16.32 -14.14 11.65
CA THR A 16 17.08 -14.29 12.90
C THR A 16 17.39 -15.74 13.25
N PHE A 17 16.37 -16.60 13.17
CA PHE A 17 16.48 -18.02 13.51
C PHE A 17 16.00 -18.90 12.36
N THR A 18 16.60 -20.08 12.25
CA THR A 18 16.16 -21.18 11.40
C THR A 18 15.47 -22.20 12.27
N ASP A 19 14.20 -22.45 11.98
CA ASP A 19 13.32 -23.33 12.74
C ASP A 19 13.16 -24.66 11.99
N ILE A 20 13.37 -25.77 12.69
CA ILE A 20 13.39 -27.11 12.11
C ILE A 20 12.42 -28.01 12.86
N TYR A 21 11.53 -28.64 12.11
CA TYR A 21 10.66 -29.72 12.55
C TYR A 21 11.05 -31.00 11.81
N ALA A 22 11.27 -32.10 12.53
CA ALA A 22 11.62 -33.38 11.93
C ALA A 22 10.82 -34.56 12.49
N GLU A 23 10.36 -35.46 11.61
CA GLU A 23 9.89 -36.80 11.99
C GLU A 23 11.03 -37.82 11.77
N VAL A 24 11.30 -38.65 12.79
CA VAL A 24 12.43 -39.58 12.83
C VAL A 24 11.97 -41.01 12.53
N PRO A 25 12.71 -41.82 11.74
CA PRO A 25 12.32 -43.18 11.42
C PRO A 25 12.12 -44.07 12.65
N GLY A 26 11.02 -44.83 12.67
CA GLY A 26 10.77 -45.82 13.71
C GLY A 26 10.38 -45.27 15.10
N GLU A 27 10.45 -43.94 15.32
CA GLU A 27 10.05 -43.31 16.58
C GLU A 27 8.63 -42.71 16.47
N PRO A 28 7.74 -42.93 17.46
CA PRO A 28 6.48 -42.21 17.57
C PRO A 28 6.76 -40.82 18.17
N GLY A 29 7.25 -39.88 17.36
CA GLY A 29 7.62 -38.56 17.86
C GLY A 29 8.15 -37.59 16.81
N TYR A 30 8.64 -36.46 17.29
CA TYR A 30 9.24 -35.40 16.49
C TYR A 30 10.51 -34.89 17.17
N ARG A 31 11.32 -34.15 16.43
CA ARG A 31 12.40 -33.31 16.96
C ARG A 31 12.18 -31.88 16.50
N VAL A 32 12.48 -30.94 17.39
CA VAL A 32 12.47 -29.50 17.11
C VAL A 32 13.86 -28.97 17.37
N LEU A 33 14.36 -28.13 16.46
CA LEU A 33 15.63 -27.45 16.62
C LEU A 33 15.52 -26.01 16.14
N LYS A 34 16.11 -25.08 16.89
CA LYS A 34 16.20 -23.66 16.55
C LYS A 34 17.67 -23.25 16.52
N LEU A 35 18.12 -22.74 15.40
CA LEU A 35 19.51 -22.31 15.17
C LEU A 35 19.53 -20.84 14.75
N LEU A 36 20.65 -20.15 14.95
CA LEU A 36 20.84 -18.82 14.35
C LEU A 36 20.91 -18.97 12.83
N SER A 37 20.17 -18.16 12.09
CA SER A 37 20.13 -18.27 10.62
C SER A 37 21.48 -17.99 9.96
N GLU A 38 22.31 -17.15 10.60
CA GLU A 38 23.68 -16.85 10.18
C GLU A 38 24.63 -17.01 11.36
N ASN A 39 25.58 -17.95 11.25
CA ASN A 39 26.65 -18.15 12.21
C ASN A 39 27.89 -18.77 11.53
N PRO A 40 28.57 -18.01 10.65
CA PRO A 40 29.60 -18.52 9.74
C PRO A 40 30.80 -19.12 10.46
N ASP A 41 31.09 -18.70 11.70
CA ASP A 41 32.19 -19.23 12.52
C ASP A 41 31.94 -20.69 12.97
N HIS A 42 30.68 -21.14 12.97
CA HIS A 42 30.29 -22.46 13.46
C HIS A 42 29.74 -23.38 12.36
N TYR A 43 28.98 -22.83 11.40
CA TYR A 43 28.42 -23.59 10.29
C TYR A 43 28.14 -22.71 9.07
N PRO A 44 28.31 -23.24 7.84
CA PRO A 44 28.09 -22.48 6.61
C PRO A 44 26.60 -22.28 6.26
N ASP A 45 25.71 -23.17 6.71
CA ASP A 45 24.27 -23.07 6.48
C ASP A 45 23.52 -23.75 7.64
N ALA A 46 22.61 -23.01 8.27
CA ALA A 46 21.86 -23.46 9.45
C ALA A 46 20.91 -24.63 9.14
N SER A 47 20.35 -24.69 7.92
CA SER A 47 19.40 -25.74 7.53
C SER A 47 20.11 -27.08 7.40
N ILE A 48 21.27 -27.09 6.73
CA ILE A 48 22.12 -28.28 6.62
C ILE A 48 22.66 -28.69 7.98
N GLU A 49 23.07 -27.73 8.81
CA GLU A 49 23.57 -28.00 10.15
C GLU A 49 22.52 -28.66 11.03
N GLY A 50 21.28 -28.18 10.99
CA GLY A 50 20.22 -28.78 11.77
C GLY A 50 19.81 -30.18 11.30
N ILE A 51 19.81 -30.43 9.97
CA ILE A 51 19.68 -31.79 9.44
C ILE A 51 20.81 -32.67 9.97
N ARG A 52 22.07 -32.20 9.92
CA ARG A 52 23.23 -32.94 10.42
C ARG A 52 23.07 -33.32 11.89
N ARG A 53 22.74 -32.36 12.77
CA ARG A 53 22.61 -32.61 14.22
C ARG A 53 21.56 -33.67 14.54
N ILE A 54 20.41 -33.63 13.86
CA ILE A 54 19.34 -34.63 14.05
C ILE A 54 19.76 -36.01 13.54
N LEU A 55 20.44 -36.07 12.38
CA LEU A 55 20.97 -37.33 11.85
C LEU A 55 22.09 -37.90 12.74
N GLU A 56 22.94 -37.05 13.32
CA GLU A 56 23.99 -37.46 14.27
C GLU A 56 23.43 -38.02 15.56
N GLU A 57 22.44 -37.33 16.14
CA GLU A 57 21.72 -37.77 17.34
C GLU A 57 21.15 -39.17 17.13
N PHE A 58 20.48 -39.40 15.99
CA PHE A 58 19.90 -40.70 15.66
C PHE A 58 20.96 -41.77 15.34
N ALA A 59 22.01 -41.42 14.60
CA ALA A 59 23.06 -42.36 14.24
C ALA A 59 24.01 -42.71 15.40
N GLY A 60 23.98 -41.94 16.49
CA GLY A 60 24.86 -42.10 17.65
C GLY A 60 26.35 -41.89 17.33
N ARG A 61 26.67 -41.22 16.22
CA ARG A 61 28.05 -40.98 15.76
C ARG A 61 28.15 -39.63 15.04
N PRO A 62 29.31 -38.95 15.10
CA PRO A 62 29.52 -37.72 14.37
C PRO A 62 29.49 -37.96 12.85
N LEU A 63 28.88 -37.02 12.14
CA LEU A 63 28.78 -36.93 10.69
C LEU A 63 29.62 -35.73 10.20
N PRO A 64 30.32 -35.85 9.06
CA PRO A 64 31.14 -34.76 8.54
C PRO A 64 30.29 -33.55 8.16
N MET A 65 30.84 -32.33 8.25
CA MET A 65 30.15 -31.13 7.75
C MET A 65 30.00 -31.19 6.21
N GLY A 66 28.83 -31.64 5.76
CA GLY A 66 28.47 -31.80 4.35
C GLY A 66 28.68 -33.23 3.83
N ASN A 67 28.02 -33.54 2.71
CA ASN A 67 28.16 -34.80 1.98
C ASN A 67 27.51 -36.02 2.68
N PHE A 68 26.31 -35.82 3.24
CA PHE A 68 25.52 -36.84 3.92
C PHE A 68 24.79 -37.74 2.92
N ASP A 69 24.59 -39.01 3.27
CA ASP A 69 23.71 -39.90 2.51
C ASP A 69 22.25 -39.55 2.81
N SER A 70 21.52 -39.16 1.77
CA SER A 70 20.12 -38.79 1.86
C SER A 70 19.17 -39.95 1.52
N SER A 71 19.67 -41.17 1.36
CA SER A 71 18.86 -42.37 1.11
C SER A 71 17.81 -42.63 2.21
N SER A 72 18.13 -42.22 3.44
CA SER A 72 17.27 -42.27 4.63
C SER A 72 16.30 -41.10 4.75
N VAL A 73 16.38 -40.09 3.86
CA VAL A 73 15.51 -38.91 3.86
C VAL A 73 14.45 -39.06 2.77
N GLU A 74 13.17 -38.95 3.15
CA GLU A 74 12.05 -38.98 2.21
C GLU A 74 11.95 -37.63 1.47
N TRP A 75 11.90 -36.54 2.22
CA TRP A 75 11.80 -35.19 1.67
C TRP A 75 12.40 -34.14 2.62
N VAL A 76 12.77 -33.00 2.05
CA VAL A 76 13.04 -31.76 2.78
C VAL A 76 12.15 -30.66 2.20
N ARG A 77 11.32 -30.07 3.06
CA ARG A 77 10.45 -28.94 2.74
C ARG A 77 11.03 -27.68 3.35
N MET A 78 11.13 -26.61 2.57
CA MET A 78 11.79 -25.40 3.01
C MET A 78 11.00 -24.13 2.68
N GLY A 79 10.82 -23.29 3.70
CA GLY A 79 10.43 -21.89 3.57
C GLY A 79 11.69 -21.04 3.68
N THR A 80 11.81 -19.99 2.87
CA THR A 80 13.03 -19.20 2.85
C THR A 80 12.80 -17.72 2.63
N THR A 81 13.53 -16.90 3.39
CA THR A 81 13.57 -15.45 3.22
C THR A 81 14.62 -14.98 2.21
N VAL A 82 15.34 -15.91 1.56
CA VAL A 82 16.45 -15.60 0.61
C VAL A 82 15.99 -14.68 -0.52
N ALA A 83 14.83 -14.93 -1.13
CA ALA A 83 14.31 -14.11 -2.22
C ALA A 83 13.96 -12.69 -1.74
N THR A 84 13.23 -12.58 -0.62
CA THR A 84 12.87 -11.31 -0.01
C THR A 84 14.12 -10.50 0.38
N ASN A 85 15.08 -11.12 1.05
CA ASN A 85 16.32 -10.45 1.46
C ASN A 85 17.17 -10.03 0.25
N ALA A 86 17.29 -10.87 -0.78
CA ALA A 86 18.01 -10.51 -2.00
C ALA A 86 17.37 -9.32 -2.72
N LEU A 87 16.04 -9.19 -2.70
CA LEU A 87 15.33 -8.04 -3.26
C LEU A 87 15.58 -6.78 -2.44
N LEU A 88 15.45 -6.85 -1.11
CA LEU A 88 15.65 -5.73 -0.18
C LEU A 88 17.10 -5.22 -0.19
N GLU A 89 18.06 -6.15 -0.14
CA GLU A 89 19.50 -5.85 -0.13
C GLU A 89 20.08 -5.58 -1.52
N LYS A 90 19.27 -5.75 -2.57
CA LYS A 90 19.67 -5.61 -3.98
C LYS A 90 20.87 -6.51 -4.35
N LYS A 91 20.77 -7.79 -3.97
CA LYS A 91 21.77 -8.85 -4.23
C LYS A 91 21.32 -9.91 -5.26
N GLY A 92 20.47 -9.53 -6.21
CA GLY A 92 20.04 -10.38 -7.32
C GLY A 92 21.01 -10.38 -8.51
N ALA A 93 20.57 -11.00 -9.61
CA ALA A 93 21.35 -11.12 -10.84
C ALA A 93 21.39 -9.83 -11.65
N ARG A 94 22.49 -9.61 -12.35
CA ARG A 94 22.64 -8.50 -13.31
C ARG A 94 21.65 -8.69 -14.45
N THR A 95 20.63 -7.84 -14.52
CA THR A 95 19.45 -8.05 -15.36
C THR A 95 19.31 -6.95 -16.40
N GLY A 96 19.07 -7.32 -17.66
CA GLY A 96 18.68 -6.40 -18.74
C GLY A 96 17.17 -6.43 -18.99
N LEU A 97 16.58 -5.27 -19.27
CA LEU A 97 15.20 -5.13 -19.71
C LEU A 97 15.15 -4.95 -21.24
N LEU A 98 14.38 -5.79 -21.92
CA LEU A 98 13.98 -5.59 -23.31
C LEU A 98 12.53 -5.10 -23.32
N ILE A 99 12.27 -3.93 -23.89
CA ILE A 99 10.94 -3.31 -23.87
C ILE A 99 10.60 -2.67 -25.20
N THR A 100 9.32 -2.56 -25.55
CA THR A 100 8.86 -1.87 -26.76
C THR A 100 9.48 -0.47 -26.86
N ARG A 101 9.91 -0.07 -28.06
CA ARG A 101 10.49 1.25 -28.31
C ARG A 101 9.53 2.38 -27.95
N GLY A 102 10.06 3.43 -27.32
CA GLY A 102 9.31 4.55 -26.77
C GLY A 102 8.97 4.40 -25.29
N PHE A 103 9.27 3.24 -24.70
CA PHE A 103 8.92 2.89 -23.31
C PHE A 103 10.16 2.53 -22.47
N GLY A 104 11.37 2.86 -22.92
CA GLY A 104 12.60 2.51 -22.22
C GLY A 104 12.70 2.97 -20.76
N ASP A 105 12.06 4.11 -20.43
CA ASP A 105 12.03 4.64 -19.05
C ASP A 105 10.70 4.30 -18.32
N LEU A 106 9.79 3.55 -18.93
CA LEU A 106 8.43 3.32 -18.43
C LEU A 106 8.40 2.76 -17.00
N LEU A 107 9.21 1.73 -16.72
CA LEU A 107 9.26 1.12 -15.38
C LEU A 107 9.95 2.02 -14.34
N ALA A 108 10.85 2.91 -14.76
CA ALA A 108 11.46 3.92 -13.89
C ALA A 108 10.50 5.08 -13.58
N ILE A 109 9.61 5.41 -14.51
CA ILE A 109 8.49 6.34 -14.29
C ILE A 109 7.44 5.67 -13.39
N GLY A 110 7.14 4.39 -13.61
CA GLY A 110 6.14 3.63 -12.86
C GLY A 110 4.77 4.32 -12.93
N LYS A 111 4.09 4.44 -11.79
CA LYS A 111 2.77 5.08 -11.67
C LYS A 111 2.85 6.61 -11.48
N GLN A 112 4.01 7.24 -11.68
CA GLN A 112 4.34 8.68 -11.51
C GLN A 112 4.07 9.33 -10.13
N ASN A 113 3.33 8.69 -9.23
CA ASN A 113 3.07 9.19 -7.88
C ASN A 113 4.33 9.12 -6.99
N ARG A 114 4.44 10.02 -6.02
CA ARG A 114 5.45 9.98 -4.96
C ARG A 114 5.00 9.06 -3.81
N PRO A 115 5.90 8.26 -3.22
CA PRO A 115 5.55 7.35 -2.11
C PRO A 115 5.13 8.07 -0.82
N ARG A 116 5.79 9.20 -0.49
CA ARG A 116 5.49 10.00 0.70
C ARG A 116 5.10 11.42 0.27
N LEU A 117 3.89 11.84 0.64
CA LEU A 117 3.28 13.06 0.12
C LEU A 117 3.98 14.35 0.55
N PHE A 118 4.57 14.37 1.74
CA PHE A 118 5.14 15.58 2.35
C PHE A 118 6.68 15.63 2.28
N ASP A 119 7.31 14.64 1.65
CA ASP A 119 8.76 14.66 1.42
C ASP A 119 9.10 15.63 0.28
N LEU A 120 9.99 16.59 0.55
CA LEU A 120 10.64 17.38 -0.49
C LEU A 120 11.76 16.60 -1.20
N GLU A 121 12.47 15.73 -0.47
CA GLU A 121 13.41 14.77 -1.04
C GLU A 121 12.66 13.50 -1.49
N ILE A 122 12.09 13.56 -2.69
CA ILE A 122 11.32 12.44 -3.23
C ILE A 122 12.26 11.28 -3.59
N LYS A 123 12.06 10.12 -2.95
CA LYS A 123 12.82 8.89 -3.23
C LYS A 123 11.91 7.84 -3.86
N LYS A 124 12.07 7.63 -5.17
CA LYS A 124 11.42 6.50 -5.87
C LYS A 124 12.24 5.21 -5.71
N PRO A 125 11.59 4.04 -5.68
CA PRO A 125 12.26 2.75 -5.76
C PRO A 125 13.15 2.70 -7.01
N LYS A 126 14.41 2.28 -6.84
CA LYS A 126 15.28 2.06 -8.00
C LYS A 126 14.85 0.77 -8.71
N PRO A 127 14.76 0.76 -10.05
CA PRO A 127 14.52 -0.47 -10.79
C PRO A 127 15.58 -1.54 -10.50
N VAL A 128 15.20 -2.81 -10.63
CA VAL A 128 16.09 -3.97 -10.39
C VAL A 128 16.94 -4.36 -11.61
N TYR A 129 16.69 -3.73 -12.76
CA TYR A 129 17.48 -3.92 -13.98
C TYR A 129 18.61 -2.89 -14.10
N GLU A 130 19.70 -3.26 -14.76
CA GLU A 130 20.88 -2.41 -14.96
C GLU A 130 20.86 -1.66 -16.30
N THR A 131 20.22 -2.23 -17.31
CA THR A 131 20.21 -1.67 -18.67
C THR A 131 18.89 -1.94 -19.37
N VAL A 132 18.59 -1.13 -20.38
CA VAL A 132 17.37 -1.23 -21.17
C VAL A 132 17.74 -1.28 -22.65
N LEU A 133 17.12 -2.20 -23.38
CA LEU A 133 17.16 -2.31 -24.82
C LEU A 133 15.74 -2.12 -25.37
N GLU A 134 15.56 -1.09 -26.20
CA GLU A 134 14.28 -0.81 -26.83
C GLU A 134 14.11 -1.59 -28.13
N ILE A 135 13.07 -2.42 -28.19
CA ILE A 135 12.74 -3.27 -29.32
C ILE A 135 11.77 -2.53 -30.24
N ASP A 136 12.19 -2.35 -31.48
CA ASP A 136 11.43 -1.65 -32.52
C ASP A 136 10.37 -2.57 -33.16
N GLU A 137 9.43 -3.02 -32.32
CA GLU A 137 8.24 -3.81 -32.64
C GLU A 137 6.99 -3.06 -32.19
N ARG A 138 5.82 -3.35 -32.78
CA ARG A 138 4.56 -2.76 -32.33
C ARG A 138 3.33 -3.53 -32.80
N ILE A 139 2.36 -3.66 -31.90
CA ILE A 139 0.99 -4.10 -32.20
C ILE A 139 -0.05 -3.06 -31.75
N ARG A 140 -1.27 -3.15 -32.31
CA ARG A 140 -2.44 -2.31 -32.00
C ARG A 140 -3.64 -3.20 -31.71
N VAL A 141 -4.31 -2.98 -30.58
CA VAL A 141 -5.58 -3.64 -30.25
C VAL A 141 -6.69 -3.05 -31.13
N LEU A 142 -7.55 -3.90 -31.70
CA LEU A 142 -8.65 -3.50 -32.57
C LEU A 142 -9.98 -3.57 -31.83
N GLU A 143 -10.84 -2.57 -32.03
CA GLU A 143 -12.23 -2.61 -31.60
C GLU A 143 -13.05 -3.61 -32.45
N LYS A 144 -14.20 -4.08 -31.95
CA LYS A 144 -15.06 -5.07 -32.64
C LYS A 144 -15.40 -4.65 -34.08
N ASP A 145 -15.65 -3.37 -34.29
CA ASP A 145 -16.06 -2.77 -35.57
C ASP A 145 -14.96 -1.89 -36.21
N ASP A 146 -13.68 -2.07 -35.85
CA ASP A 146 -12.59 -1.25 -36.39
C ASP A 146 -12.49 -1.41 -37.93
N PRO A 147 -12.74 -0.33 -38.71
CA PRO A 147 -12.71 -0.38 -40.17
C PRO A 147 -11.30 -0.56 -40.74
N ALA A 148 -10.25 -0.42 -39.92
CA ALA A 148 -8.85 -0.52 -40.32
C ALA A 148 -8.28 -1.96 -40.20
N ALA A 149 -9.12 -2.99 -40.14
CA ALA A 149 -8.67 -4.38 -40.19
C ALA A 149 -7.94 -4.69 -41.51
N SER A 150 -6.61 -4.79 -41.46
CA SER A 150 -5.74 -5.13 -42.59
C SER A 150 -5.48 -6.64 -42.68
N SER A 151 -4.77 -7.09 -43.71
CA SER A 151 -4.30 -8.49 -43.83
C SER A 151 -3.32 -8.91 -42.72
N ALA A 152 -2.80 -7.96 -41.93
CA ALA A 152 -1.95 -8.21 -40.76
C ALA A 152 -2.74 -8.35 -39.44
N THR A 153 -4.07 -8.53 -39.53
CA THR A 153 -4.93 -8.76 -38.37
C THR A 153 -4.85 -10.21 -37.89
N VAL A 154 -4.66 -10.41 -36.59
CA VAL A 154 -4.56 -11.73 -35.95
C VAL A 154 -5.51 -11.82 -34.76
N SER A 155 -6.10 -13.00 -34.54
CA SER A 155 -6.87 -13.31 -33.34
C SER A 155 -5.93 -13.73 -32.20
N CYS A 156 -6.09 -13.10 -31.04
CA CYS A 156 -5.28 -13.31 -29.85
C CYS A 156 -5.79 -14.49 -29.01
N ILE A 157 -4.96 -14.92 -28.05
CA ILE A 157 -5.31 -16.01 -27.12
C ILE A 157 -6.48 -15.67 -26.19
N SER A 158 -6.73 -14.38 -25.93
CA SER A 158 -7.84 -13.88 -25.11
C SER A 158 -9.18 -13.78 -25.86
N GLY A 159 -9.15 -13.92 -27.19
CA GLY A 159 -10.27 -13.63 -28.09
C GLY A 159 -10.26 -12.21 -28.67
N ASP A 160 -9.34 -11.33 -28.25
CA ASP A 160 -9.15 -10.01 -28.85
C ASP A 160 -8.60 -10.11 -30.29
N ARG A 161 -8.72 -9.03 -31.06
CA ARG A 161 -8.08 -8.90 -32.37
C ARG A 161 -7.01 -7.82 -32.29
N VAL A 162 -5.86 -8.09 -32.88
CA VAL A 162 -4.75 -7.13 -32.97
C VAL A 162 -4.29 -6.97 -34.41
N GLU A 163 -3.77 -5.80 -34.73
CA GLU A 163 -3.01 -5.56 -35.96
C GLU A 163 -1.52 -5.47 -35.65
N ILE A 164 -0.71 -6.22 -36.41
CA ILE A 164 0.75 -6.13 -36.33
C ILE A 164 1.22 -4.92 -37.13
N LEU A 165 1.52 -3.81 -36.46
CA LEU A 165 2.06 -2.60 -37.09
C LEU A 165 3.52 -2.79 -37.50
N LYS A 166 4.30 -3.50 -36.67
CA LYS A 166 5.71 -3.78 -36.94
C LYS A 166 6.19 -5.04 -36.22
N PRO A 167 6.67 -6.08 -36.93
CA PRO A 167 7.24 -7.27 -36.32
C PRO A 167 8.68 -7.04 -35.81
N PRO A 168 9.16 -7.82 -34.82
CA PRO A 168 10.53 -7.73 -34.32
C PRO A 168 11.56 -8.13 -35.38
N ASN A 169 12.64 -7.34 -35.52
CA ASN A 169 13.75 -7.69 -36.41
C ASN A 169 14.82 -8.49 -35.66
N LEU A 170 14.69 -9.82 -35.69
CA LEU A 170 15.58 -10.73 -34.95
C LEU A 170 17.07 -10.58 -35.30
N LYS A 171 17.41 -10.23 -36.54
CA LYS A 171 18.81 -10.00 -36.95
C LYS A 171 19.41 -8.76 -36.27
N LYS A 172 18.64 -7.67 -36.19
CA LYS A 172 19.04 -6.46 -35.49
C LYS A 172 19.15 -6.70 -33.99
N ILE A 173 18.13 -7.35 -33.40
CA ILE A 173 18.10 -7.68 -31.97
C ILE A 173 19.29 -8.56 -31.57
N ARG A 174 19.67 -9.55 -32.39
CA ARG A 174 20.88 -10.36 -32.18
C ARG A 174 22.14 -9.50 -32.06
N GLY A 175 22.28 -8.49 -32.94
CA GLY A 175 23.40 -7.56 -32.89
C GLY A 175 23.42 -6.67 -31.65
N GLU A 176 22.24 -6.30 -31.14
CA GLU A 176 22.08 -5.46 -29.94
C GLU A 176 22.22 -6.25 -28.63
N LEU A 177 21.90 -7.55 -28.63
CA LEU A 177 22.06 -8.45 -27.49
C LEU A 177 23.52 -8.87 -27.24
N ALA A 178 24.34 -9.00 -28.30
CA ALA A 178 25.72 -9.46 -28.16
C ALA A 178 26.58 -8.57 -27.23
N PRO A 179 26.49 -7.22 -27.27
CA PRO A 179 27.14 -6.35 -26.30
C PRO A 179 26.68 -6.54 -24.85
N LEU A 180 25.43 -6.94 -24.62
CA LEU A 180 24.92 -7.16 -23.26
C LEU A 180 25.54 -8.40 -22.63
N LEU A 181 25.61 -9.49 -23.40
CA LEU A 181 26.27 -10.72 -22.97
C LEU A 181 27.77 -10.47 -22.71
N ALA A 182 28.44 -9.72 -23.59
CA ALA A 182 29.85 -9.35 -23.42
C ALA A 182 30.11 -8.48 -22.18
N LYS A 183 29.11 -7.71 -21.73
CA LYS A 183 29.15 -6.94 -20.46
C LYS A 183 28.84 -7.80 -19.22
N GLY A 184 28.60 -9.10 -19.38
CA GLY A 184 28.27 -10.02 -18.29
C GLY A 184 26.83 -9.90 -17.78
N ILE A 185 25.89 -9.48 -18.63
CA ILE A 185 24.46 -9.55 -18.33
C ILE A 185 23.98 -10.94 -18.73
N GLU A 186 23.57 -11.72 -17.74
CA GLU A 186 23.22 -13.14 -17.90
C GLU A 186 21.71 -13.39 -17.72
N SER A 187 20.97 -12.38 -17.25
CA SER A 187 19.52 -12.45 -17.04
C SER A 187 18.79 -11.38 -17.85
N LEU A 188 17.72 -11.76 -18.55
CA LEU A 188 16.90 -10.85 -19.34
C LEU A 188 15.42 -10.94 -18.94
N ALA A 189 14.77 -9.79 -18.84
CA ALA A 189 13.32 -9.65 -18.80
C ALA A 189 12.84 -9.04 -20.12
N ILE A 190 11.92 -9.71 -20.82
CA ILE A 190 11.34 -9.25 -22.09
C ILE A 190 9.89 -8.83 -21.82
N VAL A 191 9.59 -7.56 -22.05
CA VAL A 191 8.32 -6.92 -21.68
C VAL A 191 7.82 -6.07 -22.87
N LEU A 192 6.92 -6.62 -23.67
CA LEU A 192 6.38 -5.92 -24.84
C LEU A 192 4.93 -5.45 -24.62
N MET A 193 4.55 -4.37 -25.30
CA MET A 193 3.19 -3.82 -25.30
C MET A 193 2.19 -4.85 -25.84
N HIS A 194 1.12 -5.07 -25.08
CA HIS A 194 0.03 -6.03 -25.32
C HIS A 194 0.48 -7.49 -25.46
N SER A 195 1.67 -7.85 -24.97
CA SER A 195 2.18 -9.23 -25.04
C SER A 195 1.35 -10.24 -24.25
N TYR A 196 0.54 -9.78 -23.30
CA TYR A 196 -0.38 -10.62 -22.55
C TYR A 196 -1.45 -11.27 -23.44
N ILE A 197 -1.87 -10.63 -24.54
CA ILE A 197 -2.81 -11.21 -25.52
C ILE A 197 -2.11 -11.74 -26.77
N TYR A 198 -0.93 -11.21 -27.10
CA TYR A 198 -0.13 -11.62 -28.25
C TYR A 198 1.34 -11.88 -27.86
N PRO A 199 1.63 -13.06 -27.29
CA PRO A 199 2.96 -13.37 -26.73
C PRO A 199 4.04 -13.64 -27.80
N ASP A 200 3.66 -13.86 -29.06
CA ASP A 200 4.54 -14.34 -30.13
C ASP A 200 5.81 -13.51 -30.31
N HIS A 201 5.74 -12.18 -30.19
CA HIS A 201 6.91 -11.32 -30.29
C HIS A 201 7.90 -11.57 -29.13
N GLU A 202 7.41 -11.75 -27.90
CA GLU A 202 8.26 -12.08 -26.76
C GLU A 202 8.87 -13.48 -26.90
N ILE A 203 8.09 -14.45 -27.38
CA ILE A 203 8.54 -15.83 -27.60
C ILE A 203 9.71 -15.88 -28.58
N GLN A 204 9.58 -15.23 -29.75
CA GLN A 204 10.64 -15.20 -30.78
C GLN A 204 11.94 -14.57 -30.25
N ILE A 205 11.84 -13.48 -29.49
CA ILE A 205 13.01 -12.83 -28.89
C ILE A 205 13.60 -13.71 -27.78
N GLY A 206 12.75 -14.38 -27.00
CA GLY A 206 13.16 -15.27 -25.93
C GLY A 206 13.93 -16.49 -26.44
N GLU A 207 13.46 -17.11 -27.52
CA GLU A 207 14.16 -18.20 -28.20
C GLU A 207 15.53 -17.74 -28.72
N LEU A 208 15.58 -16.60 -29.40
CA LEU A 208 16.84 -16.01 -29.86
C LEU A 208 17.83 -15.76 -28.70
N ALA A 209 17.37 -15.20 -27.58
CA ALA A 209 18.22 -14.96 -26.42
C ALA A 209 18.75 -16.28 -25.81
N ARG A 210 17.92 -17.31 -25.73
CA ARG A 210 18.36 -18.64 -25.25
C ARG A 210 19.38 -19.26 -26.20
N GLU A 211 19.19 -19.17 -27.51
CA GLU A 211 20.17 -19.61 -28.52
C GLU A 211 21.52 -18.88 -28.41
N MET A 212 21.51 -17.61 -28.03
CA MET A 212 22.73 -16.81 -27.83
C MET A 212 23.47 -17.15 -26.53
N GLY A 213 22.87 -17.96 -25.65
CA GLY A 213 23.51 -18.42 -24.40
C GLY A 213 23.17 -17.61 -23.15
N PHE A 214 22.09 -16.81 -23.14
CA PHE A 214 21.60 -16.20 -21.91
C PHE A 214 21.01 -17.29 -20.98
N PRO A 215 21.56 -17.52 -19.77
CA PRO A 215 21.11 -18.61 -18.89
C PRO A 215 19.73 -18.37 -18.26
N GLN A 216 19.29 -17.11 -18.14
CA GLN A 216 17.96 -16.77 -17.66
C GLN A 216 17.27 -15.79 -18.60
N VAL A 217 16.10 -16.18 -19.11
CA VAL A 217 15.25 -15.36 -19.97
C VAL A 217 13.82 -15.49 -19.46
N VAL A 218 13.23 -14.37 -19.05
CA VAL A 218 11.87 -14.27 -18.53
C VAL A 218 11.00 -13.51 -19.54
N LEU A 219 9.88 -14.11 -19.93
CA LEU A 219 8.87 -13.48 -20.77
C LEU A 219 7.76 -12.93 -19.88
N SER A 220 7.41 -11.66 -20.05
CA SER A 220 6.40 -11.02 -19.22
C SER A 220 5.01 -11.65 -19.42
N SER A 221 4.73 -12.08 -20.65
CA SER A 221 3.53 -12.81 -21.05
C SER A 221 3.40 -14.20 -20.41
N GLU A 222 4.50 -14.87 -20.06
CA GLU A 222 4.47 -16.16 -19.36
C GLU A 222 4.35 -15.98 -17.84
N THR A 223 5.02 -14.97 -17.28
CA THR A 223 5.07 -14.75 -15.83
C THR A 223 3.77 -14.14 -15.31
N MET A 224 3.22 -13.15 -16.01
CA MET A 224 1.95 -12.51 -15.68
C MET A 224 1.19 -12.24 -16.99
N PRO A 225 0.41 -13.21 -17.51
CA PRO A 225 -0.40 -13.09 -18.72
C PRO A 225 -1.62 -12.19 -18.49
N ARG A 226 -1.39 -10.92 -18.15
CA ARG A 226 -2.42 -9.92 -17.86
C ARG A 226 -2.04 -8.54 -18.38
N ILE A 227 -3.07 -7.74 -18.62
CA ILE A 227 -2.95 -6.31 -18.93
C ILE A 227 -2.25 -5.56 -17.77
N LYS A 228 -1.68 -4.41 -18.12
CA LYS A 228 -0.87 -3.48 -17.31
C LYS A 228 0.62 -3.73 -17.44
N ILE A 229 1.22 -3.14 -18.48
CA ILE A 229 2.64 -3.32 -18.80
C ILE A 229 3.56 -2.86 -17.67
N VAL A 230 3.19 -1.86 -16.86
CA VAL A 230 4.02 -1.40 -15.75
C VAL A 230 4.13 -2.48 -14.68
N ASP A 231 2.99 -3.00 -14.18
CA ASP A 231 2.98 -4.01 -13.12
C ASP A 231 3.49 -5.38 -13.64
N ARG A 232 3.16 -5.72 -14.89
CA ARG A 232 3.68 -6.92 -15.58
C ARG A 232 5.19 -6.86 -15.78
N GLY A 233 5.70 -5.71 -16.22
CA GLY A 233 7.12 -5.48 -16.42
C GLY A 233 7.91 -5.52 -15.11
N GLN A 234 7.39 -4.91 -14.04
CA GLN A 234 8.02 -4.97 -12.72
C GLN A 234 8.11 -6.42 -12.21
N THR A 235 7.03 -7.19 -12.35
CA THR A 235 6.99 -8.62 -11.98
C THR A 235 8.00 -9.45 -12.77
N ALA A 236 8.06 -9.28 -14.10
CA ALA A 236 9.02 -9.97 -14.96
C ALA A 236 10.48 -9.61 -14.62
N CYS A 237 10.76 -8.34 -14.33
CA CYS A 237 12.07 -7.90 -13.88
C CYS A 237 12.47 -8.51 -12.54
N VAL A 238 11.56 -8.56 -11.56
CA VAL A 238 11.83 -9.20 -10.25
C VAL A 238 12.12 -10.68 -10.43
N ASP A 239 11.34 -11.39 -11.27
CA ASP A 239 11.58 -12.81 -11.51
C ASP A 239 12.93 -13.08 -12.20
N ALA A 240 13.29 -12.27 -13.19
CA ALA A 240 14.60 -12.32 -13.85
C ALA A 240 15.75 -11.99 -12.88
N TYR A 241 15.52 -11.06 -11.97
CA TYR A 241 16.50 -10.63 -10.97
C TYR A 241 16.76 -11.69 -9.90
N LEU A 242 15.71 -12.34 -9.39
CA LEU A 242 15.79 -13.24 -8.23
C LEU A 242 16.03 -14.71 -8.61
N THR A 243 15.46 -15.20 -9.72
CA THR A 243 15.51 -16.63 -10.08
C THR A 243 16.94 -17.19 -10.16
N PRO A 244 17.93 -16.51 -10.77
CA PRO A 244 19.30 -17.04 -10.81
C PRO A 244 19.94 -17.14 -9.42
N HIS A 245 19.69 -16.16 -8.55
CA HIS A 245 20.18 -16.16 -7.17
C HIS A 245 19.60 -17.33 -6.37
N ILE A 246 18.29 -17.56 -6.50
CA ILE A 246 17.59 -18.68 -5.89
C ILE A 246 18.16 -20.01 -6.40
N ARG A 247 18.28 -20.19 -7.72
CA ARG A 247 18.85 -21.42 -8.30
C ARG A 247 20.25 -21.72 -7.78
N LYS A 248 21.10 -20.69 -7.61
CA LYS A 248 22.44 -20.85 -7.03
C LYS A 248 22.38 -21.35 -5.58
N TYR A 249 21.49 -20.78 -4.77
CA TYR A 249 21.25 -21.25 -3.40
C TYR A 249 20.76 -22.70 -3.37
N LEU A 250 19.76 -23.02 -4.20
CA LEU A 250 19.18 -24.36 -4.30
C LEU A 250 20.19 -25.42 -4.74
N ASN A 251 21.01 -25.11 -5.75
CA ASN A 251 22.07 -26.01 -6.19
C ASN A 251 23.12 -26.20 -5.11
N GLY A 252 23.54 -25.12 -4.43
CA GLY A 252 24.47 -25.21 -3.29
C GLY A 252 23.94 -26.04 -2.13
N PHE A 253 22.62 -26.03 -1.88
CA PHE A 253 21.96 -26.90 -0.90
C PHE A 253 21.94 -28.36 -1.38
N ARG A 254 21.60 -28.60 -2.66
CA ARG A 254 21.58 -29.94 -3.28
C ARG A 254 22.93 -30.62 -3.27
N ASP A 255 23.99 -29.89 -3.59
CA ASP A 255 25.36 -30.42 -3.68
C ASP A 255 25.90 -30.92 -2.32
N ARG A 256 25.21 -30.63 -1.21
CA ARG A 256 25.55 -31.16 0.12
C ARG A 256 25.03 -32.58 0.37
N PHE A 257 24.16 -33.12 -0.49
CA PHE A 257 23.65 -34.49 -0.39
C PHE A 257 24.33 -35.41 -1.40
N ARG A 258 24.81 -36.60 -0.98
CA ARG A 258 25.48 -37.57 -1.87
C ARG A 258 24.56 -38.16 -2.94
N ASN A 259 23.25 -38.24 -2.67
CA ASN A 259 22.27 -38.84 -3.57
C ASN A 259 21.13 -37.83 -3.85
N PRO A 260 21.16 -37.10 -4.99
CA PRO A 260 20.24 -36.01 -5.25
C PRO A 260 18.78 -36.44 -5.55
N ARG A 261 18.39 -37.68 -5.23
CA ARG A 261 17.02 -38.20 -5.35
C ARG A 261 16.07 -37.73 -4.23
N THR A 262 16.56 -36.95 -3.27
CA THR A 262 15.72 -36.41 -2.20
C THR A 262 14.75 -35.38 -2.77
N ASP A 263 13.46 -35.52 -2.45
CA ASP A 263 12.46 -34.55 -2.85
C ASP A 263 12.67 -33.24 -2.08
N LEU A 264 13.10 -32.22 -2.81
CA LEU A 264 13.30 -30.87 -2.31
C LEU A 264 12.13 -29.99 -2.74
N LEU A 265 11.31 -29.64 -1.75
CA LEU A 265 10.08 -28.88 -1.94
C LEU A 265 10.23 -27.51 -1.26
N PHE A 266 9.80 -26.47 -1.96
CA PHE A 266 9.87 -25.09 -1.51
C PHE A 266 8.48 -24.50 -1.40
N MET A 267 8.25 -23.79 -0.31
CA MET A 267 7.02 -23.02 -0.12
C MET A 267 6.99 -21.87 -1.11
N GLN A 268 5.86 -21.67 -1.76
CA GLN A 268 5.54 -20.49 -2.54
C GLN A 268 4.72 -19.51 -1.69
N SER A 269 4.69 -18.25 -2.12
CA SER A 269 3.95 -17.18 -1.45
C SER A 269 2.44 -17.44 -1.33
N ASP A 270 1.90 -18.32 -2.16
CA ASP A 270 0.49 -18.71 -2.20
C ASP A 270 0.11 -19.82 -1.19
N GLY A 271 1.08 -20.31 -0.41
CA GLY A 271 0.91 -21.38 0.58
C GLY A 271 1.08 -22.80 0.05
N GLY A 272 1.39 -22.97 -1.24
CA GLY A 272 1.63 -24.27 -1.84
C GLY A 272 3.11 -24.63 -1.96
N LEU A 273 3.41 -25.92 -2.01
CA LEU A 273 4.76 -26.43 -2.25
C LEU A 273 5.02 -26.64 -3.74
N VAL A 274 6.26 -26.39 -4.17
CA VAL A 274 6.75 -26.71 -5.51
C VAL A 274 8.14 -27.35 -5.44
N ARG A 275 8.49 -28.18 -6.42
CA ARG A 275 9.86 -28.72 -6.51
C ARG A 275 10.90 -27.63 -6.79
N ALA A 276 12.11 -27.82 -6.26
CA ALA A 276 13.22 -26.87 -6.35
C ALA A 276 13.53 -26.36 -7.78
N ASN A 277 13.42 -27.21 -8.81
CA ASN A 277 13.70 -26.84 -10.20
C ASN A 277 12.66 -25.87 -10.82
N ARG A 278 11.49 -25.76 -10.20
CA ARG A 278 10.37 -24.92 -10.68
C ARG A 278 10.10 -23.72 -9.78
N PHE A 279 10.87 -23.58 -8.70
CA PHE A 279 10.76 -22.45 -7.79
C PHE A 279 11.25 -21.17 -8.47
N LYS A 280 10.33 -20.26 -8.73
CA LYS A 280 10.56 -18.97 -9.43
C LYS A 280 10.72 -17.84 -8.43
N GLY A 281 11.44 -16.79 -8.83
CA GLY A 281 11.72 -15.62 -8.01
C GLY A 281 10.47 -14.85 -7.60
N CYS A 282 9.54 -14.63 -8.52
CA CYS A 282 8.29 -13.91 -8.22
C CYS A 282 7.39 -14.66 -7.21
N HIS A 283 7.48 -15.99 -7.12
CA HIS A 283 6.65 -16.82 -6.21
C HIS A 283 7.38 -17.14 -4.89
N ALA A 284 8.62 -16.69 -4.73
CA ALA A 284 9.44 -16.99 -3.56
C ALA A 284 9.35 -15.91 -2.47
N VAL A 285 8.92 -14.70 -2.84
CA VAL A 285 8.89 -13.54 -1.94
C VAL A 285 7.76 -13.69 -0.93
N PHE A 286 8.05 -13.64 0.37
CA PHE A 286 7.13 -13.98 1.47
C PHE A 286 6.74 -15.46 1.60
N SER A 287 7.52 -16.38 1.03
CA SER A 287 7.29 -17.83 1.23
C SER A 287 7.42 -18.32 2.68
N GLY A 288 8.22 -17.65 3.52
CA GLY A 288 8.35 -17.99 4.95
C GLY A 288 7.04 -17.80 5.73
N PRO A 289 6.50 -16.57 5.81
CA PRO A 289 5.21 -16.29 6.47
C PRO A 289 4.04 -17.14 5.95
N ALA A 290 4.04 -17.50 4.66
CA ALA A 290 3.05 -18.40 4.08
C ALA A 290 2.97 -19.76 4.79
N GLY A 291 4.11 -20.29 5.25
CA GLY A 291 4.14 -21.50 6.09
C GLY A 291 3.39 -21.32 7.40
N GLY A 292 3.52 -20.15 8.04
CA GLY A 292 2.77 -19.82 9.27
C GLY A 292 1.26 -19.81 9.03
N VAL A 293 0.83 -19.28 7.87
CA VAL A 293 -0.58 -19.27 7.48
C VAL A 293 -1.14 -20.68 7.30
N VAL A 294 -0.43 -21.53 6.55
CA VAL A 294 -0.80 -22.94 6.41
C VAL A 294 -0.84 -23.61 7.79
N GLY A 295 0.15 -23.34 8.63
CA GLY A 295 0.27 -23.88 9.98
C GLY A 295 -0.96 -23.60 10.84
N TYR A 296 -1.37 -22.34 10.98
CA TYR A 296 -2.53 -22.03 11.81
C TYR A 296 -3.85 -22.47 11.16
N ALA A 297 -3.99 -22.36 9.84
CA ALA A 297 -5.19 -22.80 9.14
C ALA A 297 -5.43 -24.30 9.38
N MET A 298 -4.39 -25.12 9.21
CA MET A 298 -4.51 -26.57 9.31
C MET A 298 -4.56 -27.09 10.75
N THR A 299 -4.06 -26.35 11.73
CA THR A 299 -4.05 -26.77 13.15
C THR A 299 -5.21 -26.20 13.95
N ALA A 300 -5.69 -25.01 13.61
CA ALA A 300 -6.72 -24.32 14.39
C ALA A 300 -8.13 -24.40 13.78
N PHE A 301 -8.27 -24.60 12.46
CA PHE A 301 -9.59 -24.65 11.84
C PHE A 301 -10.28 -25.98 12.11
N ASN A 302 -11.57 -25.92 12.45
CA ASN A 302 -12.41 -27.10 12.60
C ASN A 302 -13.47 -27.10 11.48
N PRO A 303 -13.38 -28.01 10.49
CA PRO A 303 -14.33 -28.09 9.38
C PRO A 303 -15.79 -28.34 9.79
N ASP A 304 -16.03 -28.93 10.96
CA ASP A 304 -17.39 -29.20 11.46
C ASP A 304 -18.04 -27.96 12.08
N ILE A 305 -17.21 -27.07 12.66
CA ILE A 305 -17.67 -25.83 13.30
C ILE A 305 -17.64 -24.65 12.31
N LYS A 306 -16.70 -24.66 11.37
CA LYS A 306 -16.44 -23.60 10.38
C LYS A 306 -16.25 -22.21 11.01
N GLN A 307 -15.63 -22.15 12.19
CA GLN A 307 -15.34 -20.88 12.85
C GLN A 307 -14.16 -20.19 12.16
N PRO A 308 -14.28 -18.91 11.74
CA PRO A 308 -13.21 -18.21 11.06
C PRO A 308 -12.07 -17.83 12.02
N LEU A 309 -10.88 -17.65 11.47
CA LEU A 309 -9.63 -17.46 12.19
C LEU A 309 -8.91 -16.19 11.72
N ILE A 310 -8.22 -15.54 12.65
CA ILE A 310 -7.21 -14.51 12.36
C ILE A 310 -5.87 -15.02 12.83
N GLY A 311 -4.92 -15.22 11.92
CA GLY A 311 -3.53 -15.52 12.27
C GLY A 311 -2.82 -14.25 12.73
N PHE A 312 -2.06 -14.35 13.81
CA PHE A 312 -1.26 -13.27 14.39
C PHE A 312 0.14 -13.82 14.73
N ASP A 313 1.10 -13.58 13.83
CA ASP A 313 2.50 -13.96 13.98
C ASP A 313 3.31 -12.74 14.42
N MET A 314 3.86 -12.72 15.63
CA MET A 314 4.69 -11.61 16.07
C MET A 314 6.10 -12.09 16.44
N GLY A 315 7.06 -11.56 15.69
CA GLY A 315 8.49 -11.79 15.87
C GLY A 315 9.21 -10.64 16.59
N GLY A 316 10.53 -10.58 16.39
CA GLY A 316 11.36 -9.51 16.94
C GLY A 316 11.29 -8.20 16.14
N THR A 317 10.97 -8.23 14.86
CA THR A 317 11.02 -7.04 13.98
C THR A 317 9.65 -6.56 13.53
N SER A 318 8.73 -7.49 13.32
CA SER A 318 7.46 -7.25 12.66
C SER A 318 6.39 -8.20 13.19
N THR A 319 5.15 -7.92 12.79
CA THR A 319 3.98 -8.77 13.00
C THR A 319 3.29 -9.02 11.66
N ASP A 320 3.00 -10.27 11.35
CA ASP A 320 2.29 -10.72 10.16
C ASP A 320 0.88 -11.19 10.53
N VAL A 321 -0.12 -10.69 9.79
CA VAL A 321 -1.55 -10.95 10.06
C VAL A 321 -2.23 -11.50 8.82
N SER A 322 -3.07 -12.52 8.97
CA SER A 322 -3.88 -13.09 7.88
C SER A 322 -5.21 -13.66 8.38
N ARG A 323 -6.11 -14.01 7.46
CA ARG A 323 -7.45 -14.54 7.74
C ARG A 323 -7.66 -15.89 7.06
N PHE A 324 -8.43 -16.77 7.70
CA PHE A 324 -8.84 -18.07 7.14
C PHE A 324 -10.24 -18.46 7.63
N ASP A 325 -11.12 -18.93 6.77
CA ASP A 325 -12.48 -19.38 7.13
C ASP A 325 -12.88 -20.72 6.48
N GLY A 326 -11.88 -21.50 6.06
CA GLY A 326 -12.03 -22.75 5.33
C GLY A 326 -11.37 -22.70 3.95
N GLU A 327 -11.16 -21.49 3.43
CA GLU A 327 -10.41 -21.23 2.21
C GLU A 327 -9.30 -20.20 2.50
N TYR A 328 -8.22 -20.26 1.71
CA TYR A 328 -7.15 -19.29 1.80
C TYR A 328 -7.57 -17.98 1.15
N ASP A 329 -7.37 -16.88 1.86
CA ASP A 329 -7.50 -15.54 1.29
C ASP A 329 -6.26 -15.21 0.45
N TRP A 330 -6.40 -15.14 -0.88
CA TRP A 330 -5.31 -14.76 -1.79
C TRP A 330 -5.43 -13.31 -2.28
N VAL A 331 -4.28 -12.66 -2.42
CA VAL A 331 -4.10 -11.40 -3.14
C VAL A 331 -3.20 -11.62 -4.36
N HIS A 332 -3.37 -10.78 -5.37
CA HIS A 332 -2.62 -10.88 -6.61
C HIS A 332 -1.71 -9.69 -6.86
N GLU A 333 -1.87 -8.61 -6.11
CA GLU A 333 -1.04 -7.42 -6.15
C GLU A 333 -0.44 -7.21 -4.77
N THR A 334 0.88 -7.06 -4.72
CA THR A 334 1.62 -6.71 -3.50
C THR A 334 2.68 -5.69 -3.83
N GLU A 335 3.03 -4.84 -2.88
CA GLU A 335 4.08 -3.84 -3.02
C GLU A 335 5.18 -4.11 -1.99
N ILE A 336 6.43 -4.22 -2.45
CA ILE A 336 7.59 -4.55 -1.61
C ILE A 336 8.67 -3.53 -1.87
N SER A 337 8.95 -2.68 -0.88
CA SER A 337 9.88 -1.54 -1.02
C SER A 337 9.60 -0.69 -2.27
N GLY A 338 8.31 -0.54 -2.59
CA GLY A 338 7.81 0.21 -3.73
C GLY A 338 7.89 -0.48 -5.10
N ILE A 339 8.31 -1.75 -5.14
CA ILE A 339 8.22 -2.60 -6.33
C ILE A 339 6.88 -3.34 -6.28
N HIS A 340 6.07 -3.20 -7.32
CA HIS A 340 4.80 -3.93 -7.42
C HIS A 340 5.04 -5.30 -8.01
N LEU A 341 4.48 -6.31 -7.36
CA LEU A 341 4.59 -7.70 -7.74
C LEU A 341 3.20 -8.27 -7.92
N GLN A 342 2.95 -8.79 -9.13
CA GLN A 342 1.67 -9.36 -9.52
C GLN A 342 1.78 -10.89 -9.60
N SER A 343 1.73 -11.52 -8.44
CA SER A 343 1.79 -12.97 -8.26
C SER A 343 0.70 -13.39 -7.28
N PRO A 344 0.10 -14.59 -7.41
CA PRO A 344 -0.71 -15.16 -6.35
C PRO A 344 0.09 -15.26 -5.06
N GLN A 345 -0.45 -14.70 -3.97
CA GLN A 345 0.13 -14.76 -2.64
C GLN A 345 -1.00 -14.84 -1.60
N LEU A 346 -0.72 -15.45 -0.46
CA LEU A 346 -1.61 -15.36 0.69
C LEU A 346 -1.72 -13.90 1.13
N ASN A 347 -2.92 -13.47 1.51
CA ASN A 347 -3.18 -12.13 2.01
C ASN A 347 -2.60 -11.97 3.42
N ILE A 348 -1.33 -11.60 3.47
CA ILE A 348 -0.57 -11.35 4.68
C ILE A 348 -0.32 -9.85 4.76
N GLN A 349 -0.79 -9.22 5.84
CA GLN A 349 -0.48 -7.83 6.16
C GLN A 349 0.62 -7.80 7.22
N THR A 350 1.74 -7.14 6.89
CA THR A 350 2.87 -6.97 7.80
C THR A 350 2.87 -5.58 8.39
N VAL A 351 3.00 -5.48 9.71
CA VAL A 351 3.24 -4.22 10.42
C VAL A 351 4.64 -4.21 11.04
N ALA A 352 5.31 -3.06 10.98
CA ALA A 352 6.63 -2.83 11.57
C ALA A 352 6.58 -2.67 13.11
N ALA A 353 5.82 -3.55 13.77
CA ALA A 353 5.68 -3.66 15.20
C ALA A 353 6.06 -5.09 15.63
N GLY A 354 7.14 -5.24 16.37
CA GLY A 354 7.63 -6.49 16.94
C GLY A 354 8.31 -6.24 18.29
N GLY A 355 8.89 -7.27 18.92
CA GLY A 355 9.54 -7.10 20.23
C GLY A 355 10.69 -6.07 20.23
N GLY A 356 11.42 -5.96 19.12
CA GLY A 356 12.51 -5.02 18.91
C GLY A 356 12.08 -3.64 18.40
N SER A 357 10.78 -3.34 18.24
CA SER A 357 10.35 -2.01 17.81
C SER A 357 10.76 -0.96 18.83
N ARG A 358 11.41 0.11 18.35
CA ARG A 358 12.01 1.15 19.18
C ARG A 358 10.95 2.06 19.79
N LEU A 359 11.24 2.55 20.99
CA LEU A 359 10.37 3.44 21.75
C LEU A 359 10.84 4.90 21.61
N PHE A 360 9.90 5.80 21.33
CA PHE A 360 10.19 7.23 21.13
C PHE A 360 9.17 8.11 21.87
N PHE A 361 9.59 9.29 22.31
CA PHE A 361 8.70 10.35 22.77
C PHE A 361 8.97 11.62 21.97
N LYS A 362 7.96 12.18 21.30
CA LYS A 362 8.09 13.40 20.49
C LYS A 362 6.80 14.22 20.55
N ASN A 363 6.91 15.53 20.73
CA ASN A 363 5.77 16.48 20.77
C ASN A 363 4.62 16.08 21.71
N GLY A 364 4.95 15.49 22.86
CA GLY A 364 3.95 15.03 23.83
C GLY A 364 3.28 13.70 23.48
N MET A 365 3.74 12.98 22.45
CA MET A 365 3.18 11.69 22.02
C MET A 365 4.22 10.55 22.16
N LEU A 366 3.75 9.38 22.60
CA LEU A 366 4.52 8.14 22.58
C LEU A 366 4.46 7.50 21.19
N GLY A 367 5.59 6.98 20.70
CA GLY A 367 5.72 6.28 19.42
C GLY A 367 6.43 4.94 19.55
N VAL A 368 5.96 3.95 18.79
CA VAL A 368 6.58 2.61 18.70
C VAL A 368 6.85 2.27 17.24
N GLY A 369 8.11 2.03 16.90
CA GLY A 369 8.53 1.82 15.52
C GLY A 369 8.37 3.08 14.64
N PRO A 370 8.50 2.94 13.30
CA PRO A 370 8.72 1.69 12.54
C PRO A 370 10.14 1.16 12.67
N GLU A 371 11.09 1.92 13.23
CA GLU A 371 12.44 1.44 13.41
C GLU A 371 12.50 0.26 14.40
N SER A 372 13.24 -0.77 14.02
CA SER A 372 13.52 -1.93 14.87
C SER A 372 14.97 -1.95 15.30
N SER A 373 15.21 -2.37 16.53
CA SER A 373 16.53 -2.68 17.06
C SER A 373 17.07 -4.03 16.57
N GLY A 374 16.22 -4.85 15.93
CA GLY A 374 16.56 -6.18 15.42
C GLY A 374 17.08 -7.12 16.52
N ALA A 375 17.93 -8.07 16.13
CA ALA A 375 18.67 -8.92 17.08
C ALA A 375 20.02 -8.31 17.49
N TYR A 376 20.62 -7.48 16.63
CA TYR A 376 21.87 -6.78 16.87
C TYR A 376 21.79 -5.37 16.25
N PRO A 377 22.05 -4.28 17.01
CA PRO A 377 22.47 -4.27 18.41
C PRO A 377 21.35 -4.67 19.40
N GLY A 378 20.12 -4.88 18.94
CA GLY A 378 19.02 -5.44 19.74
C GLY A 378 18.40 -4.47 20.76
N PRO A 379 17.38 -4.91 21.51
CA PRO A 379 16.91 -4.23 22.71
C PRO A 379 18.03 -3.94 23.72
N VAL A 380 17.83 -2.96 24.59
CA VAL A 380 18.82 -2.59 25.61
C VAL A 380 19.16 -3.78 26.52
N CYS A 381 18.15 -4.55 26.92
CA CYS A 381 18.31 -5.74 27.75
C CYS A 381 19.16 -6.85 27.12
N TYR A 382 19.49 -6.77 25.82
CA TYR A 382 20.35 -7.77 25.15
C TYR A 382 21.86 -7.52 25.37
N ARG A 383 22.24 -6.46 26.10
CA ARG A 383 23.64 -6.16 26.47
C ARG A 383 24.57 -5.81 25.28
N ASN A 384 24.00 -5.41 24.14
CA ASN A 384 24.72 -5.16 22.89
C ASN A 384 24.73 -3.68 22.44
N LYS A 385 24.62 -2.75 23.41
CA LYS A 385 24.51 -1.29 23.16
C LYS A 385 23.34 -0.95 22.22
N GLY A 386 22.22 -1.62 22.49
CA GLY A 386 20.97 -1.52 21.77
C GLY A 386 20.19 -0.23 22.00
N PHE A 387 18.96 -0.21 21.49
CA PHE A 387 18.00 0.88 21.69
C PHE A 387 16.80 0.41 22.49
N LEU A 388 16.19 1.32 23.25
CA LEU A 388 15.02 1.00 24.07
C LEU A 388 13.87 0.50 23.17
N SER A 389 13.36 -0.69 23.48
CA SER A 389 12.42 -1.42 22.62
C SER A 389 11.24 -2.02 23.39
N LEU A 390 10.24 -2.54 22.67
CA LEU A 390 9.05 -3.16 23.26
C LEU A 390 9.36 -4.37 24.17
N THR A 391 10.41 -5.12 23.88
CA THR A 391 10.95 -6.19 24.75
C THR A 391 11.42 -5.62 26.09
N ASP A 392 12.07 -4.45 26.11
CA ASP A 392 12.49 -3.79 27.35
C ASP A 392 11.26 -3.39 28.19
N ALA A 393 10.21 -2.86 27.56
CA ALA A 393 8.95 -2.53 28.24
C ALA A 393 8.28 -3.79 28.85
N ASN A 394 8.14 -4.88 28.08
CA ASN A 394 7.57 -6.13 28.58
C ASN A 394 8.42 -6.75 29.72
N LEU A 395 9.76 -6.62 29.65
CA LEU A 395 10.67 -7.02 30.72
C LEU A 395 10.42 -6.20 32.00
N LEU A 396 10.36 -4.87 31.89
CA LEU A 396 10.12 -3.98 33.03
C LEU A 396 8.73 -4.15 33.64
N LEU A 397 7.73 -4.57 32.87
CA LEU A 397 6.39 -4.92 33.36
C LEU A 397 6.33 -6.33 34.00
N GLY A 398 7.45 -7.05 34.07
CA GLY A 398 7.50 -8.40 34.63
C GLY A 398 6.76 -9.44 33.78
N ARG A 399 6.55 -9.18 32.49
CA ARG A 399 5.91 -10.11 31.53
C ARG A 399 6.93 -11.06 30.90
N LEU A 400 8.21 -10.68 30.92
CA LEU A 400 9.35 -11.53 30.56
C LEU A 400 10.18 -11.86 31.80
N ILE A 401 10.61 -13.11 31.92
CA ILE A 401 11.36 -13.59 33.09
C ILE A 401 12.79 -13.94 32.63
N PRO A 402 13.82 -13.16 33.04
CA PRO A 402 15.19 -13.36 32.58
C PRO A 402 15.73 -14.78 32.76
N GLY A 403 15.36 -15.46 33.86
CA GLY A 403 15.84 -16.81 34.18
C GLY A 403 15.35 -17.91 33.23
N TYR A 404 14.23 -17.67 32.53
CA TYR A 404 13.66 -18.62 31.57
C TYR A 404 13.90 -18.19 30.11
N PHE A 405 14.55 -17.05 29.89
CA PHE A 405 14.96 -16.62 28.58
C PHE A 405 16.32 -17.25 28.22
N PRO A 406 16.59 -17.61 26.95
CA PRO A 406 17.91 -18.13 26.56
C PRO A 406 19.06 -17.21 27.01
N GLN A 407 20.02 -17.77 27.75
CA GLN A 407 21.19 -17.04 28.25
C GLN A 407 22.25 -16.92 27.15
N ILE A 408 21.93 -16.18 26.10
CA ILE A 408 22.78 -16.05 24.90
C ILE A 408 23.39 -14.66 24.74
N PHE A 409 23.36 -13.84 25.80
CA PHE A 409 23.77 -12.44 25.76
C PHE A 409 25.11 -12.18 26.44
N GLY A 410 25.63 -10.97 26.24
CA GLY A 410 26.94 -10.55 26.75
C GLY A 410 28.11 -11.04 25.90
N PRO A 411 29.34 -10.61 26.23
CA PRO A 411 30.53 -10.89 25.39
C PRO A 411 30.82 -12.39 25.21
N GLN A 412 30.42 -13.22 26.18
CA GLN A 412 30.59 -14.68 26.16
C GLN A 412 29.31 -15.44 25.79
N GLN A 413 28.22 -14.75 25.41
CA GLN A 413 26.91 -15.34 25.04
C GLN A 413 26.37 -16.36 26.06
N ASN A 414 26.48 -16.04 27.35
CA ASN A 414 26.08 -16.92 28.45
C ASN A 414 25.33 -16.18 29.56
N LEU A 415 24.91 -14.93 29.31
CA LEU A 415 24.22 -14.10 30.31
C LEU A 415 22.72 -13.97 30.00
N PRO A 416 21.88 -13.80 31.04
CA PRO A 416 20.45 -13.51 30.87
C PRO A 416 20.22 -12.05 30.44
N LEU A 417 18.95 -11.73 30.13
CA LEU A 417 18.49 -10.36 29.88
C LEU A 417 18.89 -9.41 31.04
N ASP A 418 19.31 -8.20 30.71
CA ASP A 418 19.69 -7.17 31.68
C ASP A 418 18.51 -6.27 32.04
N SER A 419 17.90 -6.53 33.20
CA SER A 419 16.77 -5.73 33.70
C SER A 419 17.19 -4.35 34.20
N GLU A 420 18.41 -4.19 34.72
CA GLU A 420 18.89 -2.90 35.22
C GLU A 420 19.25 -1.96 34.07
N MET A 421 19.91 -2.49 33.03
CA MET A 421 20.23 -1.68 31.85
C MET A 421 18.96 -1.17 31.17
N ALA A 422 17.95 -2.02 31.01
CA ALA A 422 16.64 -1.63 30.51
C ALA A 422 16.01 -0.54 31.38
N ARG A 423 16.03 -0.71 32.72
CA ARG A 423 15.49 0.28 33.68
C ARG A 423 16.19 1.63 33.54
N ASN A 424 17.52 1.67 33.57
CA ASN A 424 18.29 2.91 33.53
C ASN A 424 18.04 3.69 32.21
N SER A 425 18.00 2.99 31.08
CA SER A 425 17.67 3.61 29.79
C SER A 425 16.23 4.12 29.74
N PHE A 426 15.29 3.38 30.32
CA PHE A 426 13.89 3.78 30.38
C PHE A 426 13.67 4.98 31.31
N GLU A 427 14.36 5.05 32.45
CA GLU A 427 14.33 6.20 33.37
C GLU A 427 14.78 7.50 32.68
N THR A 428 15.75 7.42 31.75
CA THR A 428 16.16 8.57 30.95
C THR A 428 15.03 9.07 30.05
N LEU A 429 14.32 8.16 29.38
CA LEU A 429 13.16 8.51 28.55
C LEU A 429 11.98 8.99 29.40
N LEU A 430 11.79 8.40 30.59
CA LEU A 430 10.76 8.80 31.54
C LEU A 430 10.97 10.24 32.03
N GLU A 431 12.21 10.65 32.27
CA GLU A 431 12.53 12.03 32.66
C GLU A 431 12.18 13.03 31.55
N GLU A 432 12.37 12.66 30.28
CA GLU A 432 11.93 13.46 29.12
C GLU A 432 10.41 13.60 29.09
N ILE A 433 9.68 12.49 29.29
CA ILE A 433 8.21 12.47 29.36
C ILE A 433 7.71 13.33 30.53
N ASN A 434 8.25 13.14 31.73
CA ASN A 434 7.83 13.85 32.94
C ASN A 434 8.24 15.33 32.91
N SER A 435 9.34 15.67 32.25
CA SER A 435 9.67 17.08 31.99
C SER A 435 8.61 17.75 31.11
N ASN A 436 8.14 17.07 30.06
CA ASN A 436 7.05 17.57 29.24
C ASN A 436 5.73 17.66 30.03
N GLN A 437 5.43 16.68 30.88
CA GLN A 437 4.25 16.69 31.76
C GLN A 437 4.26 17.90 32.71
N ARG A 438 5.38 18.13 33.41
CA ARG A 438 5.57 19.29 34.30
C ARG A 438 5.38 20.61 33.58
N ASN A 439 5.92 20.74 32.37
CA ASN A 439 5.77 21.96 31.56
C ASN A 439 4.31 22.23 31.17
N HIS A 440 3.44 21.22 31.17
CA HIS A 440 2.01 21.33 30.86
C HIS A 440 1.12 21.19 32.11
N GLY A 441 1.70 21.16 33.32
CA GLY A 441 0.95 20.99 34.57
C GLY A 441 0.25 19.64 34.73
N LEU A 442 0.74 18.60 34.05
CA LEU A 442 0.21 17.23 34.07
C LEU A 442 0.92 16.36 35.13
N PRO A 443 0.24 15.33 35.66
CA PRO A 443 0.82 14.44 36.67
C PRO A 443 1.93 13.56 36.09
N GLU A 444 3.05 13.46 36.81
CA GLU A 444 4.16 12.59 36.40
C GLU A 444 3.74 11.12 36.31
N LEU A 445 4.26 10.42 35.30
CA LEU A 445 4.08 8.99 35.14
C LEU A 445 5.14 8.23 35.94
N SER A 446 4.76 7.09 36.48
CA SER A 446 5.68 6.08 36.94
C SER A 446 6.31 5.30 35.77
N LEU A 447 7.42 4.62 36.05
CA LEU A 447 8.09 3.74 35.09
C LEU A 447 7.14 2.67 34.52
N ALA A 448 6.28 2.11 35.37
CA ALA A 448 5.33 1.07 34.98
C ALA A 448 4.21 1.63 34.09
N GLU A 449 3.71 2.83 34.37
CA GLU A 449 2.68 3.48 33.53
C GLU A 449 3.24 3.86 32.16
N ALA A 450 4.44 4.41 32.10
CA ALA A 450 5.09 4.73 30.83
C ALA A 450 5.37 3.46 29.99
N ALA A 451 5.91 2.40 30.62
CA ALA A 451 6.13 1.11 29.95
C ALA A 451 4.82 0.47 29.44
N GLN A 452 3.76 0.50 30.25
CA GLN A 452 2.43 0.05 29.84
C GLN A 452 1.88 0.89 28.68
N GLY A 453 2.08 2.21 28.70
CA GLY A 453 1.67 3.13 27.64
C GLY A 453 2.29 2.78 26.28
N PHE A 454 3.57 2.45 26.21
CA PHE A 454 4.20 1.96 24.98
C PHE A 454 3.64 0.62 24.51
N VAL A 455 3.33 -0.29 25.44
CA VAL A 455 2.68 -1.57 25.10
C VAL A 455 1.28 -1.34 24.53
N ASP A 456 0.53 -0.39 25.07
CA ASP A 456 -0.82 -0.06 24.60
C ASP A 456 -0.80 0.60 23.21
N VAL A 457 0.16 1.50 22.96
CA VAL A 457 0.40 2.06 21.62
C VAL A 457 0.77 0.96 20.62
N ALA A 458 1.66 0.04 20.99
CA ALA A 458 2.03 -1.09 20.14
C ALA A 458 0.83 -2.00 19.82
N ASN A 459 -0.03 -2.28 20.80
CA ASN A 459 -1.24 -3.09 20.62
C ASN A 459 -2.25 -2.42 19.67
N GLU A 460 -2.43 -1.10 19.74
CA GLU A 460 -3.30 -0.38 18.80
C GLU A 460 -2.71 -0.38 17.38
N VAL A 461 -1.39 -0.17 17.24
CA VAL A 461 -0.69 -0.26 15.95
C VAL A 461 -0.87 -1.65 15.32
N MET A 462 -0.69 -2.72 16.10
CA MET A 462 -0.91 -4.11 15.63
C MET A 462 -2.38 -4.46 15.36
N SER A 463 -3.33 -3.74 15.96
CA SER A 463 -4.77 -3.96 15.74
C SER A 463 -5.26 -3.42 14.38
N ARG A 464 -4.59 -2.41 13.80
CA ARG A 464 -4.94 -1.82 12.50
C ARG A 464 -4.96 -2.84 11.35
N PRO A 465 -3.87 -3.58 11.06
CA PRO A 465 -3.87 -4.56 9.96
C PRO A 465 -4.91 -5.68 10.18
N ILE A 466 -5.22 -6.06 11.42
CA ILE A 466 -6.28 -7.04 11.70
C ILE A 466 -7.65 -6.51 11.26
N ARG A 467 -7.96 -5.24 11.51
CA ARG A 467 -9.22 -4.61 11.06
C ARG A 467 -9.29 -4.52 9.52
N GLU A 468 -8.16 -4.29 8.86
CA GLU A 468 -8.08 -4.18 7.39
C GLU A 468 -8.37 -5.52 6.69
N ILE A 469 -7.82 -6.63 7.16
CA ILE A 469 -8.07 -7.95 6.55
C ILE A 469 -9.44 -8.54 6.89
N SER A 470 -10.14 -7.98 7.89
CA SER A 470 -11.43 -8.47 8.37
C SER A 470 -12.57 -7.49 8.06
N VAL A 471 -12.69 -6.43 8.87
CA VAL A 471 -13.81 -5.49 8.82
C VAL A 471 -13.85 -4.73 7.50
N ALA A 472 -12.70 -4.30 6.96
CA ALA A 472 -12.67 -3.58 5.69
C ALA A 472 -13.07 -4.45 4.47
N ARG A 473 -13.16 -5.78 4.62
CA ARG A 473 -13.70 -6.72 3.62
C ARG A 473 -15.11 -7.23 3.96
N GLY A 474 -15.78 -6.60 4.93
CA GLY A 474 -17.16 -6.94 5.30
C GLY A 474 -17.31 -8.08 6.31
N HIS A 475 -16.24 -8.49 7.00
CA HIS A 475 -16.31 -9.56 8.00
C HIS A 475 -16.54 -9.04 9.43
N ASP A 476 -17.37 -9.75 10.20
CA ASP A 476 -17.55 -9.50 11.64
C ASP A 476 -16.43 -10.16 12.44
N ILE A 477 -15.47 -9.35 12.89
CA ILE A 477 -14.29 -9.78 13.64
C ILE A 477 -14.61 -10.51 14.96
N ARG A 478 -15.78 -10.23 15.57
CA ARG A 478 -16.16 -10.83 16.87
C ARG A 478 -16.46 -12.33 16.76
N LYS A 479 -16.72 -12.81 15.53
CA LYS A 479 -16.96 -14.24 15.24
C LYS A 479 -15.65 -15.03 15.12
N HIS A 480 -14.53 -14.35 14.94
CA HIS A 480 -13.23 -14.98 14.72
C HIS A 480 -12.60 -15.48 16.02
N VAL A 481 -11.66 -16.43 15.87
CA VAL A 481 -10.67 -16.79 16.89
C VAL A 481 -9.34 -16.16 16.51
N LEU A 482 -8.68 -15.49 17.45
CA LEU A 482 -7.32 -14.98 17.25
C LEU A 482 -6.32 -16.12 17.48
N VAL A 483 -5.64 -16.57 16.43
CA VAL A 483 -4.63 -17.63 16.51
C VAL A 483 -3.25 -16.98 16.60
N CYS A 484 -2.68 -16.97 17.80
CA CYS A 484 -1.43 -16.31 18.10
C CYS A 484 -0.25 -17.29 17.98
N PHE A 485 0.79 -16.86 17.28
CA PHE A 485 2.05 -17.58 17.13
C PHE A 485 3.24 -16.62 16.98
N GLY A 486 4.44 -17.15 16.76
CA GLY A 486 5.68 -16.37 16.84
C GLY A 486 6.21 -16.24 18.27
N GLY A 487 7.43 -15.73 18.41
CA GLY A 487 8.13 -15.68 19.70
C GLY A 487 7.63 -14.62 20.68
N ALA A 488 7.06 -13.52 20.16
CA ALA A 488 6.64 -12.36 20.97
C ALA A 488 5.12 -12.19 21.06
N GLY A 489 4.33 -12.82 20.19
CA GLY A 489 2.88 -12.58 20.10
C GLY A 489 2.10 -12.90 21.38
N GLY A 490 2.52 -13.94 22.10
CA GLY A 490 1.87 -14.36 23.34
C GLY A 490 1.87 -13.29 24.44
N GLN A 491 2.73 -12.27 24.34
CA GLN A 491 2.80 -11.16 25.29
C GLN A 491 1.67 -10.12 25.07
N HIS A 492 1.06 -10.14 23.88
CA HIS A 492 0.11 -9.11 23.41
C HIS A 492 -1.28 -9.68 23.06
N ALA A 493 -1.40 -10.99 22.83
CA ALA A 493 -2.59 -11.63 22.28
C ALA A 493 -3.89 -11.35 23.05
N CYS A 494 -3.88 -11.40 24.39
CA CYS A 494 -5.05 -11.13 25.21
C CYS A 494 -5.54 -9.68 25.07
N ALA A 495 -4.62 -8.72 25.10
CA ALA A 495 -4.95 -7.29 24.98
C ALA A 495 -5.49 -6.96 23.59
N ILE A 496 -4.87 -7.49 22.53
CA ILE A 496 -5.32 -7.30 21.15
C ILE A 496 -6.70 -7.92 20.94
N ALA A 497 -6.91 -9.17 21.38
CA ALA A 497 -8.22 -9.81 21.27
C ALA A 497 -9.32 -8.99 21.97
N ARG A 498 -9.03 -8.47 23.17
CA ARG A 498 -9.96 -7.61 23.91
C ARG A 498 -10.25 -6.30 23.18
N ALA A 499 -9.22 -5.65 22.62
CA ALA A 499 -9.36 -4.40 21.86
C ALA A 499 -10.17 -4.58 20.56
N LEU A 500 -10.17 -5.79 20.00
CA LEU A 500 -10.90 -6.15 18.79
C LEU A 500 -12.28 -6.78 19.08
N GLY A 501 -12.62 -7.02 20.35
CA GLY A 501 -13.87 -7.71 20.74
C GLY A 501 -13.88 -9.20 20.41
N ILE A 502 -12.72 -9.82 20.19
CA ILE A 502 -12.57 -11.25 19.97
C ILE A 502 -12.65 -11.98 21.32
N SER A 503 -13.54 -12.97 21.41
CA SER A 503 -13.81 -13.70 22.66
C SER A 503 -12.86 -14.86 22.93
N LYS A 504 -12.11 -15.33 21.93
CA LYS A 504 -11.24 -16.51 22.02
C LYS A 504 -9.88 -16.28 21.37
N VAL A 505 -8.83 -16.63 22.10
CA VAL A 505 -7.46 -16.74 21.57
C VAL A 505 -7.06 -18.20 21.57
N ARG A 506 -6.40 -18.66 20.52
CA ARG A 506 -5.78 -19.99 20.45
C ARG A 506 -4.30 -19.86 20.19
N VAL A 507 -3.48 -20.57 20.95
CA VAL A 507 -2.02 -20.63 20.76
C VAL A 507 -1.66 -22.08 20.43
N PRO A 508 -1.31 -22.39 19.17
CA PRO A 508 -0.95 -23.74 18.77
C PRO A 508 0.24 -24.26 19.57
N ARG A 509 0.29 -25.58 19.83
CA ARG A 509 1.41 -26.21 20.56
C ARG A 509 2.79 -25.83 20.01
N PHE A 510 2.89 -25.74 18.69
CA PHE A 510 4.12 -25.39 17.96
C PHE A 510 4.23 -23.91 17.62
N ALA A 511 3.57 -23.02 18.36
CA ALA A 511 3.49 -21.58 18.07
C ALA A 511 4.85 -20.92 17.73
N GLY A 512 5.94 -21.26 18.44
CA GLY A 512 7.25 -20.65 18.21
C GLY A 512 8.02 -21.17 16.97
N ILE A 513 7.50 -22.18 16.29
CA ILE A 513 8.05 -22.77 15.04
C ILE A 513 6.93 -23.06 14.01
N LEU A 514 5.77 -22.39 14.15
CA LEU A 514 4.55 -22.80 13.46
C LEU A 514 4.71 -22.77 11.94
N SER A 515 5.52 -21.86 11.42
CA SER A 515 5.88 -21.79 10.01
C SER A 515 6.52 -23.09 9.52
N ALA A 516 7.57 -23.57 10.21
CA ALA A 516 8.22 -24.85 9.92
C ALA A 516 7.24 -26.04 10.01
N TYR A 517 6.31 -26.03 10.98
CA TYR A 517 5.30 -27.09 11.07
C TYR A 517 4.24 -26.99 9.95
N GLY A 518 3.87 -25.78 9.54
CA GLY A 518 2.95 -25.54 8.42
C GLY A 518 3.50 -26.03 7.08
N LEU A 519 4.81 -25.93 6.86
CA LEU A 519 5.49 -26.58 5.73
C LEU A 519 5.25 -28.09 5.69
N ALA A 520 5.24 -28.77 6.86
CA ALA A 520 4.95 -30.20 6.94
C ALA A 520 3.50 -30.54 6.58
N LEU A 521 2.57 -29.58 6.75
CA LEU A 521 1.14 -29.73 6.49
C LEU A 521 0.74 -29.32 5.07
N ALA A 522 1.59 -28.58 4.36
CA ALA A 522 1.30 -28.04 3.04
C ALA A 522 1.23 -29.12 1.94
N ASP A 523 0.44 -28.84 0.92
CA ASP A 523 0.27 -29.66 -0.28
C ASP A 523 1.10 -29.13 -1.46
N VAL A 524 1.36 -29.98 -2.45
CA VAL A 524 1.99 -29.56 -3.71
C VAL A 524 0.92 -28.96 -4.62
N VAL A 525 1.24 -27.85 -5.28
CA VAL A 525 0.26 -27.14 -6.13
C VAL A 525 0.80 -26.85 -7.51
N VAL A 526 -0.09 -26.92 -8.49
CA VAL A 526 0.14 -26.46 -9.87
C VAL A 526 -0.96 -25.48 -10.22
N GLU A 527 -0.56 -24.28 -10.63
CA GLU A 527 -1.47 -23.25 -11.12
C GLU A 527 -1.28 -23.02 -12.61
N LYS A 528 -2.40 -22.85 -13.30
CA LYS A 528 -2.47 -22.48 -14.71
C LYS A 528 -3.47 -21.34 -14.87
N GLN A 529 -3.15 -20.40 -15.75
CA GLN A 529 -4.01 -19.26 -16.04
C GLN A 529 -3.84 -18.80 -17.47
N GLU A 530 -4.89 -18.21 -18.02
CA GLU A 530 -4.90 -17.54 -19.31
C GLU A 530 -5.81 -16.30 -19.28
N PRO A 531 -5.51 -15.27 -20.10
CA PRO A 531 -6.35 -14.09 -20.19
C PRO A 531 -7.62 -14.38 -21.01
N SER A 532 -8.67 -13.62 -20.74
CA SER A 532 -9.91 -13.67 -21.52
C SER A 532 -10.48 -12.27 -21.68
N SER A 533 -11.16 -12.03 -22.79
CA SER A 533 -11.92 -10.80 -23.05
C SER A 533 -13.41 -11.10 -23.34
N GLN A 534 -13.92 -12.25 -22.87
CA GLN A 534 -15.32 -12.67 -23.03
C GLN A 534 -16.24 -11.92 -22.07
N THR A 535 -17.49 -11.68 -22.51
CA THR A 535 -18.58 -11.32 -21.60
C THR A 535 -19.14 -12.58 -20.98
N LEU A 536 -19.45 -12.56 -19.68
CA LEU A 536 -20.13 -13.66 -19.00
C LEU A 536 -21.59 -13.70 -19.48
N HIS A 537 -21.90 -14.64 -20.37
CA HIS A 537 -23.21 -14.81 -21.00
C HIS A 537 -23.42 -16.30 -21.31
N PRO A 538 -24.66 -16.83 -21.37
CA PRO A 538 -24.90 -18.22 -21.73
C PRO A 538 -24.17 -18.70 -23.00
N ASP A 539 -23.97 -17.83 -23.99
CA ASP A 539 -23.28 -18.16 -25.24
C ASP A 539 -21.76 -18.37 -25.09
N SER A 540 -21.14 -17.78 -24.06
CA SER A 540 -19.70 -17.94 -23.80
C SER A 540 -19.39 -19.15 -22.90
N HIS A 541 -20.40 -19.77 -22.27
CA HIS A 541 -20.20 -20.89 -21.34
C HIS A 541 -19.48 -22.09 -21.97
N SER A 542 -19.80 -22.46 -23.21
CA SER A 542 -19.16 -23.59 -23.88
C SER A 542 -17.66 -23.36 -24.09
N TYR A 543 -17.29 -22.14 -24.50
CA TYR A 543 -15.92 -21.71 -24.66
C TYR A 543 -15.16 -21.74 -23.33
N LEU A 544 -15.71 -21.10 -22.28
CA LEU A 544 -15.09 -21.05 -20.96
C LEU A 544 -14.86 -22.45 -20.38
N ASN A 545 -15.85 -23.34 -20.50
CA ASN A 545 -15.73 -24.72 -20.04
C ASN A 545 -14.69 -25.52 -20.83
N GLU A 546 -14.55 -25.27 -22.13
CA GLU A 546 -13.50 -25.89 -22.93
C GLU A 546 -12.10 -25.45 -22.50
N ARG A 547 -11.91 -24.16 -22.29
CA ARG A 547 -10.66 -23.59 -21.80
C ARG A 547 -10.28 -24.13 -20.42
N LEU A 548 -11.21 -24.13 -19.46
CA LEU A 548 -10.99 -24.71 -18.13
C LEU A 548 -10.56 -26.19 -18.19
N ARG A 549 -11.18 -26.98 -19.06
CA ARG A 549 -10.85 -28.40 -19.25
C ARG A 549 -9.43 -28.60 -19.81
N LEU A 550 -8.99 -27.75 -20.73
CA LEU A 550 -7.64 -27.82 -21.29
C LEU A 550 -6.58 -27.51 -20.21
N LEU A 551 -6.79 -26.45 -19.42
CA LEU A 551 -5.90 -26.12 -18.30
C LEU A 551 -5.87 -27.24 -17.26
N GLU A 552 -7.02 -27.86 -16.98
CA GLU A 552 -7.13 -29.01 -16.07
C GLU A 552 -6.29 -30.19 -16.53
N GLN A 553 -6.41 -30.58 -17.80
CA GLN A 553 -5.63 -31.68 -18.36
C GLN A 553 -4.12 -31.43 -18.27
N GLU A 554 -3.69 -30.20 -18.51
CA GLU A 554 -2.28 -29.82 -18.39
C GLU A 554 -1.80 -29.90 -16.94
N ALA A 555 -2.54 -29.34 -15.99
CA ALA A 555 -2.15 -29.31 -14.57
C ALA A 555 -2.18 -30.70 -13.92
N VAL A 556 -3.17 -31.54 -14.26
CA VAL A 556 -3.26 -32.92 -13.76
C VAL A 556 -2.10 -33.76 -14.28
N LYS A 557 -1.84 -33.71 -15.60
CA LYS A 557 -0.70 -34.41 -16.22
C LYS A 557 0.63 -34.01 -15.57
N GLU A 558 0.75 -32.76 -15.20
CA GLU A 558 1.92 -32.23 -14.52
C GLU A 558 2.10 -32.85 -13.13
N LEU A 559 1.06 -32.87 -12.28
CA LEU A 559 1.10 -33.51 -10.96
C LEU A 559 1.29 -35.03 -11.04
N GLU A 560 0.72 -35.70 -12.04
CA GLU A 560 0.96 -37.12 -12.30
C GLU A 560 2.43 -37.37 -12.65
N GLY A 561 3.04 -36.49 -13.46
CA GLY A 561 4.48 -36.48 -13.71
C GLY A 561 5.33 -36.22 -12.46
N GLU A 562 4.74 -35.62 -11.43
CA GLU A 562 5.36 -35.46 -10.12
C GLU A 562 5.16 -36.66 -9.17
N GLY A 563 4.43 -37.69 -9.60
CA GLY A 563 4.25 -38.94 -8.84
C GLY A 563 2.99 -38.99 -7.98
N PHE A 564 2.05 -38.04 -8.15
CA PHE A 564 0.75 -38.10 -7.50
C PHE A 564 -0.21 -39.00 -8.29
N ALA A 565 -0.88 -39.92 -7.59
CA ALA A 565 -1.95 -40.71 -8.19
C ALA A 565 -3.23 -39.86 -8.35
N ALA A 566 -4.09 -40.20 -9.31
CA ALA A 566 -5.33 -39.46 -9.59
C ALA A 566 -6.21 -39.22 -8.35
N HIS A 567 -6.31 -40.19 -7.43
CA HIS A 567 -7.09 -40.06 -6.20
C HIS A 567 -6.48 -39.09 -5.15
N GLN A 568 -5.22 -38.68 -5.35
CA GLN A 568 -4.53 -37.68 -4.52
C GLN A 568 -4.62 -36.28 -5.12
N ILE A 569 -5.17 -36.13 -6.32
CA ILE A 569 -5.25 -34.85 -7.02
C ILE A 569 -6.66 -34.27 -6.84
N THR A 570 -6.74 -33.02 -6.39
CA THR A 570 -7.98 -32.24 -6.35
C THR A 570 -7.82 -31.00 -7.21
N VAL A 571 -8.87 -30.62 -7.94
CA VAL A 571 -8.83 -29.48 -8.87
C VAL A 571 -9.85 -28.43 -8.43
N HIS A 572 -9.42 -27.17 -8.49
CA HIS A 572 -10.27 -26.00 -8.24
C HIS A 572 -10.23 -25.07 -9.45
N ARG A 573 -11.40 -24.75 -9.99
CA ARG A 573 -11.59 -23.88 -11.17
C ARG A 573 -12.06 -22.50 -10.74
N TYR A 574 -11.56 -21.45 -11.39
CA TYR A 574 -11.91 -20.07 -11.09
C TYR A 574 -12.06 -19.23 -12.37
N LEU A 575 -12.94 -18.24 -12.31
CA LEU A 575 -13.02 -17.15 -13.27
C LEU A 575 -12.69 -15.83 -12.57
N ASP A 576 -11.85 -15.01 -13.20
CA ASP A 576 -11.66 -13.62 -12.79
C ASP A 576 -12.73 -12.76 -13.46
N LEU A 577 -13.64 -12.22 -12.66
CA LEU A 577 -14.78 -11.46 -13.14
C LEU A 577 -14.65 -9.98 -12.75
N SER A 578 -14.99 -9.09 -13.67
CA SER A 578 -15.05 -7.64 -13.43
C SER A 578 -16.34 -7.03 -13.99
N VAL A 579 -16.69 -5.84 -13.53
CA VAL A 579 -17.77 -5.06 -14.14
C VAL A 579 -17.19 -4.24 -15.29
N GLN A 580 -17.87 -4.19 -16.43
CA GLN A 580 -17.43 -3.39 -17.57
C GLN A 580 -17.13 -1.92 -17.18
N GLY A 581 -15.99 -1.42 -17.63
CA GLY A 581 -15.49 -0.08 -17.30
C GLY A 581 -14.76 0.01 -15.96
N THR A 582 -14.65 -1.10 -15.22
CA THR A 582 -13.88 -1.17 -13.96
C THR A 582 -12.69 -2.10 -14.08
N ASP A 583 -11.65 -1.81 -13.32
CA ASP A 583 -10.47 -2.68 -13.15
C ASP A 583 -10.54 -3.58 -11.91
N THR A 584 -11.64 -3.53 -11.15
CA THR A 584 -11.82 -4.41 -9.99
C THR A 584 -12.19 -5.80 -10.48
N ARG A 585 -11.35 -6.76 -10.12
CA ARG A 585 -11.56 -8.18 -10.43
C ARG A 585 -11.83 -8.95 -9.16
N LEU A 586 -12.83 -9.81 -9.20
CA LEU A 586 -13.10 -10.80 -8.18
C LEU A 586 -12.77 -12.17 -8.76
N MET A 587 -11.94 -12.92 -8.06
CA MET A 587 -11.72 -14.33 -8.35
C MET A 587 -12.92 -15.11 -7.81
N ILE A 588 -13.72 -15.66 -8.71
CA ILE A 588 -14.91 -16.44 -8.38
C ILE A 588 -14.61 -17.92 -8.62
N ARG A 589 -14.64 -18.69 -7.53
CA ARG A 589 -14.56 -20.15 -7.59
C ARG A 589 -15.80 -20.73 -8.27
N GLU A 590 -15.63 -21.81 -9.03
CA GLU A 590 -16.73 -22.57 -9.62
C GLU A 590 -17.79 -22.91 -8.55
N PRO A 591 -18.99 -22.33 -8.61
CA PRO A 591 -20.05 -22.62 -7.65
C PRO A 591 -20.72 -23.96 -7.97
N GLU A 592 -21.34 -24.59 -6.97
CA GLU A 592 -21.96 -25.92 -7.12
C GLU A 592 -23.06 -25.96 -8.19
N ASP A 593 -23.77 -24.84 -8.39
CA ASP A 593 -24.84 -24.67 -9.38
C ASP A 593 -24.33 -24.12 -10.73
N LEU A 594 -23.01 -23.92 -10.87
CA LEU A 594 -22.33 -23.31 -12.02
C LEU A 594 -22.78 -21.88 -12.36
N ASN A 595 -23.48 -21.20 -11.44
CA ASN A 595 -23.93 -19.82 -11.62
C ASN A 595 -22.87 -18.80 -11.16
N TYR A 596 -21.87 -18.60 -12.01
CA TYR A 596 -20.80 -17.63 -11.77
C TYR A 596 -21.30 -16.19 -11.57
N GLU A 597 -22.39 -15.80 -12.24
CA GLU A 597 -22.96 -14.45 -12.12
C GLU A 597 -23.51 -14.22 -10.70
N GLN A 598 -24.30 -15.14 -10.18
CA GLN A 598 -24.86 -15.02 -8.83
C GLN A 598 -23.75 -15.01 -7.77
N ALA A 599 -22.78 -15.93 -7.88
CA ALA A 599 -21.63 -15.98 -6.97
C ALA A 599 -20.82 -14.67 -7.01
N PHE A 600 -20.61 -14.11 -8.21
CA PHE A 600 -19.98 -12.80 -8.38
C PHE A 600 -20.76 -11.69 -7.67
N ARG A 601 -22.08 -11.58 -7.91
CA ARG A 601 -22.93 -10.54 -7.31
C ARG A 601 -22.96 -10.62 -5.78
N GLU A 602 -22.98 -11.83 -5.22
CA GLU A 602 -22.94 -12.05 -3.77
C GLU A 602 -21.59 -11.64 -3.16
N GLN A 603 -20.48 -12.04 -3.79
CA GLN A 603 -19.15 -11.62 -3.35
C GLN A 603 -18.95 -10.12 -3.52
N TYR A 604 -19.40 -9.53 -4.63
CA TYR A 604 -19.34 -8.10 -4.89
C TYR A 604 -20.15 -7.31 -3.86
N GLN A 605 -21.38 -7.73 -3.55
CA GLN A 605 -22.20 -7.12 -2.49
C GLN A 605 -21.53 -7.20 -1.12
N ARG A 606 -20.88 -8.32 -0.80
CA ARG A 606 -20.17 -8.50 0.47
C ARG A 606 -18.94 -7.60 0.59
N GLU A 607 -18.12 -7.52 -0.47
CA GLU A 607 -16.88 -6.74 -0.46
C GLU A 607 -17.13 -5.23 -0.62
N TYR A 608 -18.15 -4.82 -1.38
CA TYR A 608 -18.38 -3.42 -1.77
C TYR A 608 -19.68 -2.82 -1.22
N GLY A 609 -20.59 -3.62 -0.67
CA GLY A 609 -21.83 -3.14 -0.05
C GLY A 609 -22.99 -2.82 -1.00
N PHE A 610 -22.82 -3.02 -2.31
CA PHE A 610 -23.87 -2.84 -3.33
C PHE A 610 -23.70 -3.86 -4.47
N GLN A 611 -24.74 -4.09 -5.28
CA GLN A 611 -24.67 -4.93 -6.48
C GLN A 611 -24.50 -4.07 -7.74
N PRO A 612 -23.67 -4.49 -8.71
CA PRO A 612 -23.52 -3.77 -9.97
C PRO A 612 -24.80 -3.92 -10.82
N THR A 613 -25.36 -2.80 -11.28
CA THR A 613 -26.57 -2.78 -12.12
C THR A 613 -26.31 -2.10 -13.46
N GLY A 614 -26.89 -2.63 -14.54
CA GLY A 614 -26.87 -1.98 -15.86
C GLY A 614 -25.53 -2.05 -16.60
N ARG A 615 -24.65 -3.00 -16.25
CA ARG A 615 -23.36 -3.23 -16.92
C ARG A 615 -23.08 -4.71 -17.07
N ASP A 616 -22.36 -5.06 -18.13
CA ASP A 616 -21.92 -6.42 -18.39
C ASP A 616 -20.85 -6.86 -17.38
N ILE A 617 -20.85 -8.16 -17.08
CA ILE A 617 -19.78 -8.81 -16.32
C ILE A 617 -18.79 -9.38 -17.33
N LEU A 618 -17.53 -8.99 -17.23
CA LEU A 618 -16.45 -9.45 -18.10
C LEU A 618 -15.67 -10.58 -17.44
N VAL A 619 -15.28 -11.58 -18.23
CA VAL A 619 -14.36 -12.65 -17.84
C VAL A 619 -12.96 -12.24 -18.30
N GLU A 620 -12.16 -11.71 -17.37
CA GLU A 620 -10.83 -11.16 -17.62
C GLU A 620 -9.72 -12.23 -17.57
N GLY A 621 -10.00 -13.38 -16.95
CA GLY A 621 -9.05 -14.47 -16.80
C GLY A 621 -9.71 -15.79 -16.43
N ILE A 622 -9.12 -16.88 -16.91
CA ILE A 622 -9.54 -18.26 -16.64
C ILE A 622 -8.41 -18.93 -15.88
N ARG A 623 -8.72 -19.55 -14.74
CA ARG A 623 -7.69 -20.09 -13.84
C ARG A 623 -8.04 -21.46 -13.29
N LEU A 624 -6.97 -22.19 -12.98
CA LEU A 624 -7.04 -23.51 -12.41
C LEU A 624 -5.94 -23.69 -11.37
N ARG A 625 -6.31 -24.24 -10.21
CA ARG A 625 -5.38 -24.69 -9.17
C ARG A 625 -5.58 -26.18 -8.94
N ALA A 626 -4.58 -26.98 -9.29
CA ALA A 626 -4.54 -28.41 -8.99
C ALA A 626 -3.68 -28.64 -7.74
N VAL A 627 -4.16 -29.49 -6.83
CA VAL A 627 -3.55 -29.76 -5.53
C VAL A 627 -3.23 -31.25 -5.44
N GLY A 628 -1.95 -31.57 -5.32
CA GLY A 628 -1.44 -32.91 -5.00
C GLY A 628 -1.37 -33.10 -3.49
N LYS A 629 -2.32 -33.88 -2.94
CA LYS A 629 -2.44 -34.14 -1.50
C LYS A 629 -1.23 -34.90 -0.97
N THR A 630 -0.51 -34.28 -0.04
CA THR A 630 0.60 -34.92 0.64
C THR A 630 0.14 -35.56 1.95
N ARG A 631 0.99 -36.42 2.54
CA ARG A 631 0.66 -37.10 3.80
C ARG A 631 1.11 -36.21 4.99
N PRO A 632 0.19 -35.57 5.73
CA PRO A 632 0.57 -34.71 6.85
C PRO A 632 1.14 -35.50 8.03
N PRO A 633 1.93 -34.86 8.91
CA PRO A 633 2.34 -35.43 10.20
C PRO A 633 1.13 -35.86 11.02
N ARG A 634 1.28 -36.94 11.80
CA ARG A 634 0.20 -37.39 12.69
C ARG A 634 0.14 -36.50 13.94
N PRO A 635 -1.04 -36.00 14.34
CA PRO A 635 -1.16 -35.25 15.57
C PRO A 635 -0.93 -36.17 16.79
N ILE A 636 -0.13 -35.69 17.75
CA ILE A 636 0.22 -36.43 18.96
C ILE A 636 -0.56 -35.84 20.14
N SER A 637 -1.42 -36.65 20.76
CA SER A 637 -2.20 -36.24 21.94
C SER A 637 -1.30 -36.03 23.16
N VAL A 638 -1.60 -35.02 23.97
CA VAL A 638 -0.95 -34.84 25.28
C VAL A 638 -1.71 -35.62 26.37
N PRO A 639 -1.03 -36.12 27.41
CA PRO A 639 -1.68 -36.83 28.50
C PRO A 639 -2.75 -35.99 29.18
N GLN A 640 -3.89 -36.60 29.52
CA GLN A 640 -4.94 -35.93 30.29
C GLN A 640 -4.48 -35.72 31.74
N LYS A 641 -4.68 -34.51 32.26
CA LYS A 641 -4.44 -34.18 33.68
C LYS A 641 -5.66 -33.46 34.23
N THR A 642 -6.00 -33.75 35.48
CA THR A 642 -7.15 -33.14 36.17
C THR A 642 -6.67 -32.24 37.30
N GLY A 643 -7.49 -31.25 37.68
CA GLY A 643 -7.17 -30.28 38.73
C GLY A 643 -6.34 -29.08 38.27
N THR A 644 -6.15 -28.13 39.19
CA THR A 644 -5.38 -26.90 38.96
C THR A 644 -3.90 -27.22 38.78
N PRO A 645 -3.23 -26.67 37.75
CA PRO A 645 -1.80 -26.88 37.57
C PRO A 645 -0.99 -26.26 38.72
N THR A 646 0.08 -26.94 39.12
CA THR A 646 1.05 -26.43 40.09
C THR A 646 1.98 -25.45 39.40
N PRO A 647 2.17 -24.23 39.93
CA PRO A 647 3.12 -23.28 39.36
C PRO A 647 4.56 -23.74 39.60
N GLU A 648 5.43 -23.47 38.63
CA GLU A 648 6.88 -23.65 38.75
C GLU A 648 7.47 -22.60 39.71
N THR A 649 6.99 -21.35 39.58
CA THR A 649 7.35 -20.24 40.46
C THR A 649 6.27 -19.16 40.43
N MET A 650 6.43 -18.11 41.25
CA MET A 650 5.61 -16.91 41.25
C MET A 650 6.46 -15.71 40.81
N THR A 651 5.87 -14.79 40.06
CA THR A 651 6.52 -13.53 39.68
C THR A 651 5.58 -12.35 39.86
N LEU A 652 6.13 -11.15 40.03
CA LEU A 652 5.35 -9.92 40.05
C LEU A 652 5.26 -9.36 38.63
N SER A 653 4.06 -9.11 38.15
CA SER A 653 3.80 -8.57 36.81
C SER A 653 2.80 -7.43 36.87
N CYS A 654 3.00 -6.42 36.04
CA CYS A 654 2.13 -5.25 35.96
C CYS A 654 1.10 -5.42 34.84
N PHE A 655 -0.18 -5.24 35.20
CA PHE A 655 -1.32 -5.23 34.30
C PHE A 655 -2.19 -4.01 34.57
N ASN A 656 -2.46 -3.20 33.54
CA ASN A 656 -3.25 -1.97 33.68
C ASN A 656 -2.73 -1.05 34.81
N GLY A 657 -1.41 -0.88 34.90
CA GLY A 657 -0.75 -0.07 35.94
C GLY A 657 -0.74 -0.70 37.35
N GLN A 658 -1.26 -1.91 37.53
CA GLN A 658 -1.31 -2.60 38.82
C GLN A 658 -0.38 -3.81 38.85
N TRP A 659 0.51 -3.85 39.83
CA TRP A 659 1.35 -5.02 40.13
C TRP A 659 0.53 -6.13 40.79
N ARG A 660 0.66 -7.34 40.26
CA ARG A 660 -0.01 -8.55 40.76
C ARG A 660 0.95 -9.72 40.75
N GLU A 661 0.83 -10.62 41.72
CA GLU A 661 1.51 -11.90 41.67
C GLU A 661 0.87 -12.79 40.60
N ALA A 662 1.70 -13.37 39.73
CA ALA A 662 1.31 -14.24 38.65
C ALA A 662 2.05 -15.58 38.76
N PRO A 663 1.34 -16.73 38.80
CA PRO A 663 1.96 -18.04 38.67
C PRO A 663 2.61 -18.22 37.30
N VAL A 664 3.77 -18.88 37.32
CA VAL A 664 4.54 -19.24 36.13
C VAL A 664 4.39 -20.74 35.89
N TYR A 665 3.94 -21.13 34.70
CA TYR A 665 3.77 -22.52 34.29
C TYR A 665 4.70 -22.87 33.14
N LEU A 666 5.29 -24.06 33.16
CA LEU A 666 5.99 -24.62 32.00
C LEU A 666 5.01 -25.41 31.15
N LEU A 667 4.93 -25.10 29.84
CA LEU A 667 3.96 -25.72 28.93
C LEU A 667 4.06 -27.26 28.92
N ASN A 668 5.28 -27.80 28.95
CA ASN A 668 5.54 -29.25 28.96
C ASN A 668 5.01 -29.96 30.22
N ASN A 669 4.76 -29.22 31.31
CA ASN A 669 4.23 -29.77 32.55
C ASN A 669 2.69 -29.79 32.59
N LEU A 670 2.03 -29.10 31.68
CA LEU A 670 0.57 -29.06 31.59
C LEU A 670 0.01 -30.25 30.79
N GLY A 671 -1.18 -30.71 31.13
CA GLY A 671 -1.88 -31.82 30.47
C GLY A 671 -3.25 -31.42 29.93
N SER A 672 -3.79 -32.24 29.03
CA SER A 672 -5.09 -31.99 28.41
C SER A 672 -6.20 -31.86 29.45
N GLY A 673 -7.06 -30.86 29.27
CA GLY A 673 -8.24 -30.59 30.10
C GLY A 673 -7.98 -29.67 31.31
N GLN A 674 -6.72 -29.38 31.66
CA GLN A 674 -6.41 -28.46 32.74
C GLN A 674 -6.85 -27.03 32.41
N LYS A 675 -7.40 -26.34 33.43
CA LYS A 675 -7.88 -24.96 33.36
C LYS A 675 -7.28 -24.11 34.48
N PHE A 676 -7.03 -22.84 34.20
CA PHE A 676 -6.56 -21.85 35.17
C PHE A 676 -6.92 -20.44 34.73
N PHE A 677 -6.98 -19.50 35.68
CA PHE A 677 -7.32 -18.10 35.44
C PHE A 677 -6.08 -17.22 35.42
N GLY A 678 -6.12 -16.14 34.64
CA GLY A 678 -5.12 -15.08 34.67
C GLY A 678 -5.29 -14.15 35.90
N PRO A 679 -4.24 -13.40 36.30
CA PRO A 679 -2.95 -13.27 35.63
C PRO A 679 -2.11 -14.54 35.76
N ALA A 680 -1.52 -15.03 34.67
CA ALA A 680 -0.59 -16.15 34.66
C ALA A 680 0.41 -16.03 33.49
N ILE A 681 1.61 -16.58 33.66
CA ILE A 681 2.63 -16.63 32.61
C ILE A 681 2.90 -18.09 32.26
N ILE A 682 2.87 -18.39 30.96
CA ILE A 682 3.18 -19.73 30.44
C ILE A 682 4.46 -19.63 29.64
N ILE A 683 5.48 -20.36 30.07
CA ILE A 683 6.78 -20.44 29.43
C ILE A 683 6.82 -21.69 28.55
N ASN A 684 7.20 -21.48 27.30
CA ASN A 684 7.60 -22.51 26.36
C ASN A 684 9.08 -22.30 26.02
N GLU A 685 9.76 -23.33 25.49
CA GLU A 685 11.18 -23.26 25.10
C GLU A 685 11.47 -22.13 24.11
N THR A 686 10.47 -21.70 23.33
CA THR A 686 10.59 -20.73 22.25
C THR A 686 9.75 -19.47 22.41
N SER A 687 8.93 -19.33 23.46
CA SER A 687 7.97 -18.22 23.58
C SER A 687 7.44 -18.03 25.01
N THR A 688 7.06 -16.79 25.33
CA THR A 688 6.36 -16.45 26.58
C THR A 688 4.92 -16.00 26.27
N LEU A 689 3.95 -16.64 26.92
CA LEU A 689 2.53 -16.32 26.80
C LEU A 689 2.00 -15.73 28.10
N VAL A 690 1.27 -14.62 27.97
CA VAL A 690 0.68 -13.89 29.10
C VAL A 690 -0.84 -14.08 29.07
N VAL A 691 -1.38 -14.76 30.08
CA VAL A 691 -2.81 -14.86 30.32
C VAL A 691 -3.21 -13.72 31.25
N GLU A 692 -3.85 -12.69 30.71
CA GLU A 692 -4.17 -11.48 31.47
C GLU A 692 -5.27 -11.67 32.52
N PRO A 693 -5.37 -10.78 33.53
CA PRO A 693 -6.46 -10.78 34.49
C PRO A 693 -7.85 -10.83 33.82
N GLY A 694 -8.71 -11.71 34.33
CA GLY A 694 -10.06 -11.92 33.79
C GLY A 694 -10.12 -12.86 32.58
N CYS A 695 -8.99 -13.38 32.09
CA CYS A 695 -8.99 -14.44 31.08
C CYS A 695 -8.92 -15.83 31.73
N GLN A 696 -9.45 -16.85 31.06
CA GLN A 696 -9.31 -18.26 31.47
C GLN A 696 -8.58 -19.03 30.37
N ALA A 697 -7.53 -19.77 30.73
CA ALA A 697 -6.80 -20.64 29.82
C ALA A 697 -7.17 -22.12 30.03
N GLN A 698 -7.19 -22.89 28.96
CA GLN A 698 -7.42 -24.33 28.92
C GLN A 698 -6.43 -25.01 27.96
N ILE A 699 -5.93 -26.20 28.32
CA ILE A 699 -5.11 -27.04 27.43
C ILE A 699 -5.97 -28.04 26.68
N SER A 700 -5.90 -28.01 25.35
CA SER A 700 -6.63 -28.92 24.45
C SER A 700 -6.04 -30.34 24.46
N ARG A 701 -6.71 -31.29 23.80
CA ARG A 701 -6.20 -32.68 23.64
C ARG A 701 -4.89 -32.78 22.85
N TRP A 702 -4.58 -31.77 22.04
CA TRP A 702 -3.41 -31.72 21.18
C TRP A 702 -2.25 -30.90 21.77
N GLY A 703 -2.49 -30.24 22.92
CA GLY A 703 -1.51 -29.39 23.59
C GLY A 703 -1.59 -27.91 23.21
N ASP A 704 -2.56 -27.51 22.38
CA ASP A 704 -2.86 -26.09 22.13
C ASP A 704 -3.43 -25.44 23.39
N ILE A 705 -3.19 -24.14 23.55
CA ILE A 705 -3.72 -23.32 24.63
C ILE A 705 -4.90 -22.52 24.10
N GLU A 706 -6.07 -22.70 24.69
CA GLU A 706 -7.29 -21.96 24.38
C GLU A 706 -7.55 -20.97 25.52
N ILE A 707 -7.71 -19.69 25.18
CA ILE A 707 -7.94 -18.63 26.16
C ILE A 707 -9.28 -17.97 25.87
N GLU A 708 -10.17 -18.00 26.85
CA GLU A 708 -11.41 -17.23 26.84
C GLU A 708 -11.14 -15.82 27.38
N ILE A 709 -11.53 -14.82 26.60
CA ILE A 709 -11.33 -13.40 26.90
C ILE A 709 -12.61 -12.86 27.52
N SER A 710 -12.51 -12.31 28.73
CA SER A 710 -13.64 -11.59 29.33
C SER A 710 -13.95 -10.30 28.54
N PRO A 711 -15.24 -9.94 28.40
CA PRO A 711 -15.63 -8.67 27.79
C PRO A 711 -14.95 -7.48 28.49
N SER A 712 -14.47 -6.54 27.69
CA SER A 712 -13.96 -5.26 28.20
C SER A 712 -15.06 -4.51 28.95
N LYS A 713 -14.76 -3.97 30.15
CA LYS A 713 -15.60 -2.93 30.74
C LYS A 713 -15.30 -1.62 30.01
N LYS A 714 -16.33 -0.85 29.66
CA LYS A 714 -16.15 0.50 29.09
C LYS A 714 -15.24 1.31 30.04
N PRO A 715 -14.17 1.94 29.52
CA PRO A 715 -13.30 2.77 30.34
C PRO A 715 -14.10 3.92 30.97
N ALA A 716 -13.67 4.37 32.14
CA ALA A 716 -14.23 5.58 32.73
C ALA A 716 -13.97 6.78 31.80
N PRO A 717 -14.86 7.77 31.71
CA PRO A 717 -14.60 8.98 30.95
C PRO A 717 -13.33 9.67 31.45
N VAL A 718 -12.33 9.81 30.57
CA VAL A 718 -11.09 10.55 30.84
C VAL A 718 -11.09 11.78 29.94
N THR A 719 -10.99 12.97 30.53
CA THR A 719 -10.91 14.24 29.79
C THR A 719 -9.63 15.02 30.07
N GLY A 720 -8.76 14.49 30.94
CA GLY A 720 -7.42 15.04 31.17
C GLY A 720 -6.48 14.65 30.03
N ARG A 721 -5.51 15.51 29.73
CA ARG A 721 -4.51 15.24 28.70
C ARG A 721 -3.57 14.13 29.17
N ASP A 722 -3.56 13.02 28.43
CA ASP A 722 -2.70 11.85 28.67
C ASP A 722 -1.94 11.54 27.36
N PRO A 723 -0.60 11.56 27.36
CA PRO A 723 0.22 11.22 26.19
C PRO A 723 -0.09 9.87 25.54
N VAL A 724 -0.49 8.86 26.33
CA VAL A 724 -0.85 7.52 25.84
C VAL A 724 -2.13 7.60 25.03
N GLN A 725 -3.18 8.15 25.63
CA GLN A 725 -4.46 8.32 24.97
C GLN A 725 -4.36 9.25 23.76
N LEU A 726 -3.52 10.28 23.81
CA LEU A 726 -3.27 11.18 22.68
C LEU A 726 -2.78 10.42 21.44
N ALA A 727 -1.81 9.52 21.62
CA ALA A 727 -1.31 8.66 20.55
C ALA A 727 -2.35 7.65 20.06
N ILE A 728 -3.14 7.07 20.98
CA ILE A 728 -4.22 6.14 20.65
C ILE A 728 -5.30 6.83 19.80
N PHE A 729 -5.82 7.98 20.24
CA PHE A 729 -6.85 8.72 19.51
C PHE A 729 -6.36 9.23 18.15
N GLY A 730 -5.10 9.70 18.07
CA GLY A 730 -4.49 10.10 16.80
C GLY A 730 -4.49 8.97 15.77
N ASN A 731 -4.09 7.76 16.18
CA ASN A 731 -4.15 6.58 15.32
C ASN A 731 -5.59 6.18 14.97
N LYS A 732 -6.55 6.29 15.90
CA LYS A 732 -7.95 5.95 15.66
C LYS A 732 -8.59 6.87 14.63
N PHE A 733 -8.48 8.20 14.78
CA PHE A 733 -9.06 9.14 13.80
C PHE A 733 -8.46 8.96 12.40
N MET A 734 -7.13 8.77 12.31
CA MET A 734 -6.47 8.49 11.03
C MET A 734 -6.98 7.18 10.40
N SER A 735 -7.08 6.12 11.20
CA SER A 735 -7.61 4.82 10.75
C SER A 735 -9.05 4.91 10.24
N ILE A 736 -9.89 5.77 10.84
CA ILE A 736 -11.25 5.99 10.34
C ILE A 736 -11.22 6.67 8.97
N ALA A 737 -10.44 7.74 8.80
CA ALA A 737 -10.32 8.45 7.53
C ALA A 737 -9.76 7.54 6.43
N GLU A 738 -8.73 6.75 6.72
CA GLU A 738 -8.16 5.76 5.78
C GLU A 738 -9.19 4.69 5.39
N GLN A 739 -9.97 4.16 6.33
CA GLN A 739 -11.04 3.19 6.04
C GLN A 739 -12.14 3.79 5.16
N MET A 740 -12.49 5.07 5.36
CA MET A 740 -13.38 5.79 4.44
C MET A 740 -12.77 5.86 3.03
N GLY A 741 -11.49 6.22 2.92
CA GLY A 741 -10.77 6.30 1.64
C GLY A 741 -10.68 4.95 0.92
N GLN A 742 -10.37 3.87 1.63
CA GLN A 742 -10.37 2.51 1.10
C GLN A 742 -11.76 2.10 0.61
N THR A 743 -12.82 2.47 1.35
CA THR A 743 -14.21 2.22 0.94
C THR A 743 -14.52 2.94 -0.36
N LEU A 744 -14.21 4.23 -0.47
CA LEU A 744 -14.42 5.02 -1.68
C LEU A 744 -13.66 4.44 -2.88
N GLN A 745 -12.35 4.18 -2.74
CA GLN A 745 -11.54 3.63 -3.81
C GLN A 745 -12.09 2.29 -4.33
N ARG A 746 -12.54 1.42 -3.41
CA ARG A 746 -13.06 0.09 -3.75
C ARG A 746 -14.40 0.15 -4.46
N THR A 747 -15.28 1.03 -4.02
CA THR A 747 -16.68 1.13 -4.49
C THR A 747 -16.85 2.01 -5.72
N ALA A 748 -15.95 2.97 -5.96
CA ALA A 748 -15.96 3.82 -7.14
C ALA A 748 -15.78 3.03 -8.46
N ILE A 749 -16.32 3.59 -9.54
CA ILE A 749 -16.26 3.01 -10.89
C ILE A 749 -15.32 3.80 -11.79
N SER A 750 -15.24 5.14 -11.64
CA SER A 750 -14.42 5.94 -12.55
C SER A 750 -12.91 5.66 -12.40
N THR A 751 -12.21 5.75 -13.53
CA THR A 751 -10.75 5.62 -13.59
C THR A 751 -10.06 6.62 -12.64
N ASN A 752 -10.60 7.83 -12.51
CA ASN A 752 -10.00 8.91 -11.74
C ASN A 752 -9.99 8.63 -10.23
N ILE A 753 -11.11 8.20 -9.66
CA ILE A 753 -11.19 7.88 -8.23
C ILE A 753 -10.52 6.53 -7.96
N LYS A 754 -10.86 5.50 -8.73
CA LYS A 754 -10.48 4.11 -8.45
C LYS A 754 -8.99 3.82 -8.69
N GLU A 755 -8.49 4.22 -9.87
CA GLU A 755 -7.14 3.87 -10.33
C GLU A 755 -6.15 5.01 -10.09
N ARG A 756 -6.55 6.25 -10.43
CA ARG A 756 -5.67 7.43 -10.29
C ARG A 756 -5.60 7.97 -8.87
N GLN A 757 -6.49 7.52 -7.98
CA GLN A 757 -6.60 7.93 -6.58
C GLN A 757 -6.83 9.43 -6.42
N ASP A 758 -7.66 10.01 -7.30
CA ASP A 758 -8.02 11.43 -7.27
C ASP A 758 -9.25 11.69 -6.40
N PHE A 759 -9.08 11.45 -5.09
CA PHE A 759 -10.12 11.65 -4.07
C PHE A 759 -9.49 11.90 -2.70
N SER A 760 -10.28 12.35 -1.72
CA SER A 760 -9.90 12.39 -0.29
C SER A 760 -11.10 12.14 0.60
N CYS A 761 -10.85 11.57 1.78
CA CYS A 761 -11.84 11.35 2.83
C CYS A 761 -11.34 11.93 4.15
N ALA A 762 -12.21 12.62 4.88
CA ALA A 762 -11.83 13.35 6.08
C ALA A 762 -12.94 13.41 7.13
N ILE A 763 -12.51 13.62 8.38
CA ILE A 763 -13.34 13.79 9.57
C ILE A 763 -13.18 15.23 10.05
N PHE A 764 -14.27 15.83 10.48
CA PHE A 764 -14.33 17.21 10.94
C PHE A 764 -15.04 17.31 12.29
N ASP A 765 -14.59 18.27 13.10
CA ASP A 765 -15.21 18.63 14.37
C ASP A 765 -16.59 19.30 14.16
N PRO A 766 -17.38 19.56 15.22
CA PRO A 766 -18.70 20.18 15.10
C PRO A 766 -18.70 21.55 14.39
N GLU A 767 -17.58 22.25 14.41
CA GLU A 767 -17.38 23.56 13.79
C GLU A 767 -16.85 23.47 12.35
N GLY A 768 -16.58 22.26 11.83
CA GLY A 768 -16.05 22.01 10.49
C GLY A 768 -14.53 22.14 10.38
N GLY A 769 -13.80 22.16 11.50
CA GLY A 769 -12.35 22.05 11.56
C GLY A 769 -11.86 20.64 11.25
N LEU A 770 -10.77 20.51 10.50
CA LEU A 770 -10.21 19.22 10.12
C LEU A 770 -9.67 18.46 11.34
N VAL A 771 -10.11 17.20 11.52
CA VAL A 771 -9.62 16.31 12.58
C VAL A 771 -8.60 15.31 12.04
N ALA A 772 -8.92 14.64 10.93
CA ALA A 772 -8.05 13.70 10.24
C ALA A 772 -8.42 13.59 8.76
N ASN A 773 -7.44 13.30 7.91
CA ASN A 773 -7.61 13.17 6.45
C ASN A 773 -6.77 12.00 5.93
N ALA A 774 -7.36 11.14 5.10
CA ALA A 774 -6.63 10.12 4.34
C ALA A 774 -5.83 10.80 3.21
N PRO A 775 -4.50 10.82 3.30
CA PRO A 775 -3.70 11.69 2.45
C PRO A 775 -3.51 11.05 1.07
N HIS A 776 -4.34 11.47 0.11
CA HIS A 776 -4.27 11.05 -1.29
C HIS A 776 -3.93 12.25 -2.20
N GLN A 777 -4.68 13.35 -2.10
CA GLN A 777 -4.45 14.59 -2.85
C GLN A 777 -4.19 15.79 -1.91
N PRO A 778 -3.02 16.44 -1.99
CA PRO A 778 -2.70 17.58 -1.13
C PRO A 778 -3.64 18.78 -1.24
N VAL A 779 -4.24 19.01 -2.42
CA VAL A 779 -5.14 20.15 -2.62
C VAL A 779 -6.47 20.04 -1.86
N HIS A 780 -6.86 18.82 -1.46
CA HIS A 780 -8.07 18.58 -0.66
C HIS A 780 -7.90 18.91 0.83
N LEU A 781 -6.66 19.02 1.31
CA LEU A 781 -6.36 19.08 2.75
C LEU A 781 -7.03 20.25 3.47
N GLY A 782 -6.77 21.48 3.03
CA GLY A 782 -7.37 22.69 3.61
C GLY A 782 -8.77 22.99 3.06
N SER A 783 -9.02 22.64 1.80
CA SER A 783 -10.23 23.01 1.09
C SER A 783 -11.49 22.25 1.52
N MET A 784 -11.38 20.99 1.95
CA MET A 784 -12.55 20.25 2.45
C MET A 784 -13.10 20.82 3.77
N GLY A 785 -12.23 21.35 4.65
CA GLY A 785 -12.67 22.04 5.88
C GLY A 785 -13.46 23.30 5.57
N GLU A 786 -13.02 24.08 4.57
CA GLU A 786 -13.79 25.23 4.07
C GLU A 786 -15.14 24.81 3.49
N ALA A 787 -15.21 23.67 2.77
CA ALA A 787 -16.47 23.19 2.23
C ALA A 787 -17.47 22.80 3.32
N VAL A 788 -17.03 22.09 4.36
CA VAL A 788 -17.89 21.75 5.51
C VAL A 788 -18.36 23.01 6.21
N ARG A 789 -17.47 23.95 6.52
CA ARG A 789 -17.82 25.23 7.15
C ARG A 789 -18.79 26.06 6.30
N ALA A 790 -18.59 26.09 4.98
CA ALA A 790 -19.49 26.78 4.07
C ALA A 790 -20.88 26.15 4.09
N GLN A 791 -20.98 24.81 4.06
CA GLN A 791 -22.28 24.15 4.20
C GLN A 791 -22.93 24.46 5.54
N ILE A 792 -22.20 24.43 6.67
CA ILE A 792 -22.76 24.80 7.99
C ILE A 792 -23.36 26.22 7.96
N ARG A 793 -22.69 27.18 7.30
CA ARG A 793 -23.17 28.58 7.18
C ARG A 793 -24.36 28.75 6.23
N LEU A 794 -24.40 28.00 5.14
CA LEU A 794 -25.38 28.18 4.04
C LEU A 794 -26.77 27.62 4.36
N GLN A 795 -26.90 26.74 5.36
CA GLN A 795 -28.20 26.13 5.65
C GLN A 795 -29.10 27.08 6.45
N GLU A 796 -30.20 27.52 5.81
CA GLU A 796 -31.24 28.35 6.43
C GLU A 796 -32.04 27.59 7.50
N ASN A 797 -32.14 26.25 7.37
CA ASN A 797 -32.72 25.34 8.36
C ASN A 797 -31.64 24.41 8.91
N PRO A 798 -31.73 23.95 10.18
CA PRO A 798 -30.77 22.97 10.70
C PRO A 798 -30.75 21.73 9.82
N ILE A 799 -29.55 21.29 9.43
CA ILE A 799 -29.32 20.00 8.79
C ILE A 799 -29.98 18.92 9.67
N GLY A 800 -30.74 18.01 9.07
CA GLY A 800 -31.43 16.94 9.78
C GLY A 800 -30.59 15.67 9.88
N GLU A 801 -30.92 14.80 10.84
CA GLU A 801 -30.39 13.45 10.88
C GLU A 801 -30.78 12.68 9.61
N GLY A 802 -29.80 12.05 8.95
CA GLY A 802 -30.00 11.37 7.68
C GLY A 802 -29.92 12.25 6.43
N ASP A 803 -29.61 13.55 6.56
CA ASP A 803 -29.31 14.41 5.42
C ASP A 803 -27.89 14.15 4.89
N VAL A 804 -27.72 14.22 3.57
CA VAL A 804 -26.41 14.19 2.89
C VAL A 804 -26.35 15.35 1.91
N LEU A 805 -25.29 16.15 2.00
CA LEU A 805 -25.09 17.34 1.17
C LEU A 805 -24.08 17.09 0.06
N LEU A 806 -24.27 17.77 -1.06
CA LEU A 806 -23.39 17.77 -2.22
C LEU A 806 -23.01 19.20 -2.60
N SER A 807 -21.72 19.47 -2.81
CA SER A 807 -21.21 20.76 -3.25
C SER A 807 -19.86 20.66 -3.98
N ASN A 808 -19.65 21.53 -4.98
CA ASN A 808 -18.36 21.72 -5.66
C ASN A 808 -18.07 23.19 -6.02
N HIS A 809 -18.96 24.12 -5.67
CA HIS A 809 -18.82 25.52 -6.03
C HIS A 809 -17.64 26.19 -5.31
N PRO A 810 -16.87 27.08 -5.97
CA PRO A 810 -15.78 27.85 -5.36
C PRO A 810 -16.14 28.56 -4.05
N LEU A 811 -17.26 29.29 -4.03
CA LEU A 811 -17.81 29.95 -2.82
C LEU A 811 -18.09 28.98 -1.65
N ALA A 812 -18.30 27.71 -1.95
CA ALA A 812 -18.59 26.66 -0.98
C ALA A 812 -17.40 25.74 -0.73
N GLY A 813 -16.16 26.26 -0.83
CA GLY A 813 -14.93 25.50 -0.57
C GLY A 813 -14.55 24.51 -1.67
N GLY A 814 -15.17 24.62 -2.85
CA GLY A 814 -14.77 23.89 -4.05
C GLY A 814 -13.40 24.31 -4.56
N THR A 815 -12.62 23.34 -5.04
CA THR A 815 -11.28 23.56 -5.64
C THR A 815 -11.40 23.86 -7.13
N HIS A 816 -12.21 23.07 -7.82
CA HIS A 816 -12.72 23.29 -9.17
C HIS A 816 -13.99 22.42 -9.32
N LEU A 817 -14.77 22.59 -10.40
CA LEU A 817 -16.06 21.92 -10.50
C LEU A 817 -15.99 20.38 -10.54
N PRO A 818 -15.01 19.72 -11.21
CA PRO A 818 -14.93 18.26 -11.21
C PRO A 818 -14.76 17.62 -9.82
N ASP A 819 -14.26 18.36 -8.82
CA ASP A 819 -14.09 17.88 -7.46
C ASP A 819 -15.38 18.02 -6.65
N MET A 820 -16.22 16.99 -6.70
CA MET A 820 -17.52 16.98 -6.00
C MET A 820 -17.35 16.50 -4.56
N THR A 821 -17.82 17.30 -3.60
CA THR A 821 -17.74 16.99 -2.16
C THR A 821 -19.08 16.53 -1.62
N VAL A 822 -19.12 15.32 -1.07
CA VAL A 822 -20.27 14.75 -0.35
C VAL A 822 -20.02 14.90 1.15
N ILE A 823 -20.90 15.59 1.86
CA ILE A 823 -20.75 15.94 3.28
C ILE A 823 -21.92 15.34 4.05
N THR A 824 -21.62 14.64 5.15
CA THR A 824 -22.64 14.01 5.99
C THR A 824 -22.40 14.33 7.47
N PRO A 825 -23.37 14.93 8.17
CA PRO A 825 -23.29 15.15 9.62
C PRO A 825 -23.42 13.82 10.39
N VAL A 826 -22.69 13.71 11.50
CA VAL A 826 -22.80 12.62 12.47
C VAL A 826 -23.67 13.11 13.62
N PHE A 827 -24.83 12.49 13.83
CA PHE A 827 -25.77 12.89 14.87
C PHE A 827 -25.61 12.08 16.16
N LEU A 828 -25.74 12.76 17.30
CA LEU A 828 -25.97 12.12 18.61
C LEU A 828 -26.85 13.03 19.46
N GLY A 829 -27.94 12.49 20.02
CA GLY A 829 -28.86 13.27 20.85
C GLY A 829 -29.53 14.44 20.11
N GLY A 830 -29.78 14.29 18.80
CA GLY A 830 -30.43 15.30 17.97
C GLY A 830 -29.55 16.49 17.57
N LYS A 831 -28.23 16.41 17.79
CA LYS A 831 -27.27 17.44 17.37
C LYS A 831 -26.12 16.85 16.55
N PRO A 832 -25.57 17.59 15.58
CA PRO A 832 -24.33 17.18 14.92
C PRO A 832 -23.16 17.25 15.91
N VAL A 833 -22.43 16.14 16.05
CA VAL A 833 -21.28 16.02 16.95
C VAL A 833 -19.95 15.84 16.19
N PHE A 834 -20.03 15.55 14.89
CA PHE A 834 -18.94 15.51 13.92
C PHE A 834 -19.53 15.73 12.53
N TYR A 835 -18.68 16.01 11.54
CA TYR A 835 -19.00 15.83 10.13
C TYR A 835 -17.99 14.87 9.50
N VAL A 836 -18.44 14.13 8.50
CA VAL A 836 -17.58 13.35 7.61
C VAL A 836 -17.76 13.84 6.19
N ALA A 837 -16.70 13.88 5.40
CA ALA A 837 -16.80 14.23 4.00
C ALA A 837 -15.86 13.41 3.12
N SER A 838 -16.28 13.24 1.88
CA SER A 838 -15.49 12.65 0.81
C SER A 838 -15.55 13.56 -0.41
N ARG A 839 -14.41 13.79 -1.05
CA ARG A 839 -14.28 14.56 -2.28
C ARG A 839 -13.69 13.67 -3.36
N GLY A 840 -14.31 13.58 -4.52
CA GLY A 840 -13.87 12.77 -5.64
C GLY A 840 -13.84 13.58 -6.93
N HIS A 841 -12.82 13.36 -7.74
CA HIS A 841 -12.68 14.00 -9.04
C HIS A 841 -13.44 13.20 -10.11
N HIS A 842 -14.53 13.76 -10.62
CA HIS A 842 -15.32 13.16 -11.69
C HIS A 842 -14.73 13.50 -13.06
N ALA A 843 -14.60 12.51 -13.94
CA ALA A 843 -13.95 12.70 -15.25
C ALA A 843 -14.69 13.67 -16.18
N ASP A 844 -16.02 13.74 -16.09
CA ASP A 844 -16.85 14.70 -16.82
C ASP A 844 -18.09 15.00 -15.96
N ILE A 845 -18.43 16.28 -15.85
CA ILE A 845 -19.62 16.80 -15.16
C ILE A 845 -20.36 17.82 -16.05
N GLY A 846 -20.18 17.71 -17.37
CA GLY A 846 -20.69 18.66 -18.35
C GLY A 846 -19.74 19.83 -18.62
N GLY A 847 -20.26 20.85 -19.30
CA GLY A 847 -19.51 22.02 -19.76
C GLY A 847 -19.29 22.05 -21.28
N ILE A 848 -18.51 23.02 -21.76
CA ILE A 848 -18.31 23.27 -23.19
C ILE A 848 -17.35 22.27 -23.86
N SER A 849 -16.43 21.67 -23.09
CA SER A 849 -15.45 20.70 -23.58
C SER A 849 -15.58 19.35 -22.89
N PRO A 850 -15.25 18.22 -23.56
CA PRO A 850 -15.13 16.92 -22.89
C PRO A 850 -14.08 16.94 -21.78
N GLY A 851 -14.34 16.23 -20.68
CA GLY A 851 -13.39 16.08 -19.58
C GLY A 851 -13.42 17.21 -18.54
N SER A 852 -14.35 18.17 -18.66
CA SER A 852 -14.61 19.27 -17.71
C SER A 852 -13.37 20.10 -17.30
N MET A 853 -12.37 20.18 -18.18
CA MET A 853 -11.18 21.03 -18.03
C MET A 853 -10.98 21.92 -19.29
N PRO A 854 -11.96 22.77 -19.65
CA PRO A 854 -11.85 23.63 -20.83
C PRO A 854 -10.68 24.60 -20.68
N PRO A 855 -9.70 24.63 -21.61
CA PRO A 855 -8.48 25.43 -21.44
C PRO A 855 -8.71 26.94 -21.59
N PHE A 856 -9.86 27.33 -22.12
CA PHE A 856 -10.23 28.72 -22.43
C PHE A 856 -11.52 29.18 -21.75
N SER A 857 -12.02 28.45 -20.74
CA SER A 857 -13.13 28.95 -19.93
C SER A 857 -12.77 30.29 -19.30
N LYS A 858 -13.75 31.19 -19.30
CA LYS A 858 -13.73 32.51 -18.68
C LYS A 858 -14.77 32.60 -17.58
N ARG A 859 -15.87 31.87 -17.72
CA ARG A 859 -16.97 31.83 -16.76
C ARG A 859 -17.10 30.45 -16.14
N LEU A 860 -17.48 30.40 -14.87
CA LEU A 860 -17.67 29.15 -14.14
C LEU A 860 -18.68 28.22 -14.83
N GLU A 861 -19.74 28.80 -15.42
CA GLU A 861 -20.81 28.06 -16.10
C GLU A 861 -20.33 27.30 -17.37
N GLU A 862 -19.16 27.66 -17.90
CA GLU A 862 -18.55 26.97 -19.05
C GLU A 862 -17.87 25.65 -18.65
N GLU A 863 -17.54 25.48 -17.36
CA GLU A 863 -16.72 24.38 -16.85
C GLU A 863 -17.53 23.14 -16.46
N GLY A 864 -18.84 23.28 -16.23
CA GLY A 864 -19.74 22.18 -15.90
C GLY A 864 -20.76 22.53 -14.82
N ALA A 865 -21.33 21.50 -14.19
CA ALA A 865 -22.32 21.67 -13.12
C ALA A 865 -21.71 22.34 -11.88
N ALA A 866 -22.13 23.58 -11.59
CA ALA A 866 -21.73 24.32 -10.39
C ALA A 866 -22.80 24.20 -9.30
N ILE A 867 -22.46 23.51 -8.21
CA ILE A 867 -23.38 23.11 -7.13
C ILE A 867 -22.94 23.80 -5.83
N LEU A 868 -23.66 24.86 -5.46
CA LEU A 868 -23.41 25.59 -4.21
C LEU A 868 -23.82 24.77 -2.98
N SER A 869 -25.02 24.20 -3.00
CA SER A 869 -25.53 23.27 -2.00
C SER A 869 -26.69 22.47 -2.58
N PHE A 870 -26.66 21.14 -2.42
CA PHE A 870 -27.76 20.27 -2.80
C PHE A 870 -27.93 19.15 -1.77
N LYS A 871 -29.17 18.85 -1.36
CA LYS A 871 -29.47 17.68 -0.53
C LYS A 871 -29.51 16.43 -1.40
N LEU A 872 -28.39 15.74 -1.49
CA LEU A 872 -28.30 14.44 -2.16
C LEU A 872 -29.19 13.39 -1.48
N VAL A 873 -29.30 13.47 -0.16
CA VAL A 873 -30.28 12.74 0.63
C VAL A 873 -30.99 13.73 1.54
N ASP A 874 -32.32 13.71 1.55
CA ASP A 874 -33.16 14.51 2.45
C ASP A 874 -33.90 13.56 3.41
N ARG A 875 -33.51 13.59 4.69
CA ARG A 875 -34.03 12.75 5.77
C ARG A 875 -34.12 11.27 5.39
N GLY A 876 -33.02 10.73 4.85
CA GLY A 876 -32.92 9.34 4.40
C GLY A 876 -33.45 9.05 2.99
N ASN A 877 -34.05 10.02 2.29
CA ASN A 877 -34.56 9.84 0.93
C ASN A 877 -33.57 10.33 -0.13
N TYR A 878 -33.03 9.41 -0.94
CA TYR A 878 -32.09 9.73 -2.02
C TYR A 878 -32.77 10.50 -3.17
N GLN A 879 -32.24 11.68 -3.49
CA GLN A 879 -32.81 12.60 -4.48
C GLN A 879 -32.29 12.31 -5.91
N GLU A 880 -32.46 11.07 -6.38
CA GLU A 880 -31.88 10.60 -7.65
C GLU A 880 -32.28 11.46 -8.85
N LYS A 881 -33.57 11.80 -8.96
CA LYS A 881 -34.06 12.66 -10.04
C LYS A 881 -33.39 14.03 -10.01
N GLY A 882 -33.28 14.65 -8.83
CA GLY A 882 -32.71 15.98 -8.69
C GLY A 882 -31.24 16.03 -9.08
N VAL A 883 -30.44 15.03 -8.70
CA VAL A 883 -29.03 14.97 -9.10
C VAL A 883 -28.85 14.65 -10.59
N ILE A 884 -29.73 13.84 -11.19
CA ILE A 884 -29.75 13.63 -12.64
C ILE A 884 -30.04 14.95 -13.35
N ASP A 885 -31.06 15.69 -12.92
CA ASP A 885 -31.43 16.97 -13.52
C ASP A 885 -30.27 17.97 -13.41
N LEU A 886 -29.58 18.04 -12.26
CA LEU A 886 -28.40 18.89 -12.05
C LEU A 886 -27.24 18.56 -13.00
N LEU A 887 -26.95 17.28 -13.21
CA LEU A 887 -25.80 16.83 -14.00
C LEU A 887 -26.08 16.81 -15.50
N THR A 888 -27.33 16.65 -15.92
CA THR A 888 -27.71 16.54 -17.34
C THR A 888 -28.16 17.87 -17.95
N SER A 889 -28.52 18.85 -17.13
CA SER A 889 -28.93 20.16 -17.61
C SER A 889 -27.73 20.94 -18.16
N PRO A 890 -27.81 21.47 -19.40
CA PRO A 890 -26.79 22.39 -19.90
C PRO A 890 -26.81 23.69 -19.10
N ALA A 891 -25.67 24.36 -19.02
CA ALA A 891 -25.58 25.64 -18.32
C ALA A 891 -26.46 26.71 -19.02
N PRO A 892 -27.36 27.39 -18.29
CA PRO A 892 -28.24 28.38 -18.88
C PRO A 892 -27.47 29.51 -19.56
N GLY A 893 -27.78 29.80 -20.83
CA GLY A 893 -27.20 30.93 -21.56
C GLY A 893 -25.76 30.74 -22.04
N VAL A 894 -25.17 29.54 -21.87
CA VAL A 894 -23.83 29.21 -22.37
C VAL A 894 -23.97 28.38 -23.67
N PRO A 895 -23.56 28.93 -24.84
CA PRO A 895 -23.55 28.17 -26.08
C PRO A 895 -22.69 26.91 -25.98
N ASP A 896 -23.11 25.83 -26.65
CA ASP A 896 -22.39 24.56 -26.73
C ASP A 896 -22.16 23.82 -25.39
N SER A 897 -22.60 24.38 -24.26
CA SER A 897 -22.63 23.70 -22.97
C SER A 897 -23.57 22.50 -23.02
N ARG A 898 -23.14 21.39 -22.42
CA ARG A 898 -23.89 20.13 -22.33
C ARG A 898 -23.86 19.61 -20.91
N GLY A 899 -24.83 18.77 -20.58
CA GLY A 899 -24.75 17.92 -19.40
C GLY A 899 -23.61 16.90 -19.50
N THR A 900 -23.39 16.20 -18.39
CA THR A 900 -22.32 15.20 -18.28
C THR A 900 -22.40 14.13 -19.36
N ARG A 901 -21.23 13.75 -19.89
CA ARG A 901 -21.05 12.60 -20.78
C ARG A 901 -20.91 11.27 -20.02
N ALA A 902 -20.77 11.33 -18.69
CA ALA A 902 -20.43 10.20 -17.83
C ALA A 902 -21.48 9.95 -16.73
N LEU A 903 -22.77 10.25 -16.98
CA LEU A 903 -23.83 10.22 -15.96
C LEU A 903 -23.83 8.94 -15.11
N ALA A 904 -23.69 7.78 -15.75
CA ALA A 904 -23.67 6.49 -15.05
C ALA A 904 -22.48 6.37 -14.06
N ASP A 905 -21.31 6.89 -14.43
CA ASP A 905 -20.14 6.96 -13.56
C ASP A 905 -20.38 7.99 -12.44
N ASN A 906 -20.90 9.18 -12.76
CA ASN A 906 -21.17 10.22 -11.77
C ASN A 906 -22.10 9.71 -10.66
N LEU A 907 -23.22 9.07 -11.02
CA LEU A 907 -24.17 8.54 -10.04
C LEU A 907 -23.57 7.41 -9.20
N SER A 908 -22.75 6.55 -9.80
CA SER A 908 -22.10 5.44 -9.11
C SER A 908 -21.05 5.93 -8.11
N ASP A 909 -20.23 6.90 -8.53
CA ASP A 909 -19.20 7.48 -7.69
C ASP A 909 -19.79 8.33 -6.55
N LEU A 910 -20.91 9.02 -6.77
CA LEU A 910 -21.63 9.70 -5.68
C LEU A 910 -22.18 8.72 -4.64
N LYS A 911 -22.71 7.57 -5.08
CA LYS A 911 -23.13 6.48 -4.18
C LYS A 911 -21.93 5.90 -3.42
N ALA A 912 -20.77 5.77 -4.07
CA ALA A 912 -19.51 5.34 -3.44
C ALA A 912 -19.04 6.34 -2.35
N GLN A 913 -19.12 7.65 -2.62
CA GLN A 913 -18.82 8.71 -1.65
C GLN A 913 -19.76 8.67 -0.43
N MET A 914 -21.06 8.45 -0.65
CA MET A 914 -22.02 8.25 0.44
C MET A 914 -21.69 7.01 1.29
N ALA A 915 -21.31 5.90 0.67
CA ALA A 915 -20.90 4.69 1.37
C ALA A 915 -19.64 4.91 2.22
N ALA A 916 -18.65 5.65 1.69
CA ALA A 916 -17.47 6.04 2.43
C ALA A 916 -17.81 6.90 3.66
N ASN A 917 -18.69 7.89 3.50
CA ASN A 917 -19.16 8.71 4.63
C ASN A 917 -19.89 7.86 5.68
N GLN A 918 -20.79 6.97 5.25
CA GLN A 918 -21.51 6.07 6.16
C GLN A 918 -20.56 5.19 6.99
N ARG A 919 -19.46 4.72 6.37
CA ARG A 919 -18.42 3.97 7.08
C ARG A 919 -17.75 4.81 8.17
N GLY A 920 -17.46 6.07 7.88
CA GLY A 920 -16.92 7.04 8.85
C GLY A 920 -17.88 7.27 10.03
N ILE A 921 -19.17 7.46 9.75
CA ILE A 921 -20.23 7.64 10.77
C ILE A 921 -20.25 6.44 11.72
N GLN A 922 -20.32 5.22 11.17
CA GLN A 922 -20.37 4.00 11.98
C GLN A 922 -19.19 3.91 12.94
N LEU A 923 -17.97 4.10 12.43
CA LEU A 923 -16.75 3.98 13.23
C LEU A 923 -16.63 5.08 14.30
N LEU A 924 -17.08 6.30 14.00
CA LEU A 924 -17.11 7.39 14.98
C LEU A 924 -18.13 7.11 16.10
N LEU A 925 -19.31 6.60 15.76
CA LEU A 925 -20.32 6.23 16.75
C LEU A 925 -19.86 5.06 17.64
N GLU A 926 -19.17 4.06 17.06
CA GLU A 926 -18.54 2.97 17.82
C GLU A 926 -17.46 3.51 18.78
N LEU A 927 -16.65 4.47 18.33
CA LEU A 927 -15.64 5.12 19.16
C LEU A 927 -16.27 5.90 20.33
N ILE A 928 -17.35 6.64 20.05
CA ILE A 928 -18.12 7.40 21.05
C ILE A 928 -18.80 6.46 22.04
N ASP A 929 -19.39 5.35 21.59
CA ASP A 929 -20.04 4.38 22.48
C ASP A 929 -19.03 3.78 23.47
N TYR A 930 -17.79 3.57 23.04
CA TYR A 930 -16.74 2.98 23.87
C TYR A 930 -16.12 3.98 24.87
N TYR A 931 -15.77 5.20 24.42
CA TYR A 931 -15.02 6.17 25.25
C TYR A 931 -15.87 7.31 25.83
N SER A 932 -17.13 7.44 25.43
CA SER A 932 -17.99 8.64 25.61
C SER A 932 -17.60 9.83 24.72
N LEU A 933 -18.59 10.64 24.35
CA LEU A 933 -18.40 11.81 23.51
C LEU A 933 -17.41 12.81 24.11
N ALA A 934 -17.49 13.06 25.42
CA ALA A 934 -16.65 14.04 26.12
C ALA A 934 -15.16 13.69 26.01
N THR A 935 -14.80 12.41 26.17
CA THR A 935 -13.43 11.94 26.00
C THR A 935 -12.98 12.07 24.55
N VAL A 936 -13.80 11.65 23.58
CA VAL A 936 -13.46 11.73 22.15
C VAL A 936 -13.18 13.19 21.74
N HIS A 937 -14.04 14.13 22.14
CA HIS A 937 -13.86 15.56 21.87
C HIS A 937 -12.64 16.15 22.58
N ALA A 938 -12.36 15.76 23.83
CA ALA A 938 -11.17 16.24 24.55
C ALA A 938 -9.88 15.85 23.83
N TYR A 939 -9.73 14.57 23.44
CA TYR A 939 -8.53 14.12 22.72
C TYR A 939 -8.45 14.66 21.29
N MET A 940 -9.57 14.89 20.62
CA MET A 940 -9.59 15.64 19.37
C MET A 940 -8.95 17.03 19.54
N GLY A 941 -9.34 17.78 20.58
CA GLY A 941 -8.76 19.08 20.91
C GLY A 941 -7.26 19.00 21.21
N PHE A 942 -6.83 18.05 22.05
CA PHE A 942 -5.41 17.88 22.38
C PHE A 942 -4.55 17.51 21.16
N ILE A 943 -5.09 16.76 20.20
CA ILE A 943 -4.40 16.43 18.93
C ILE A 943 -4.21 17.69 18.07
N GLN A 944 -5.22 18.56 18.02
CA GLN A 944 -5.09 19.86 17.33
C GLN A 944 -4.05 20.74 18.01
N GLU A 945 -4.05 20.85 19.34
CA GLU A 945 -3.03 21.59 20.11
C GLU A 945 -1.60 21.09 19.82
N SER A 946 -1.41 19.77 19.77
CA SER A 946 -0.10 19.18 19.42
C SER A 946 0.34 19.51 17.99
N GLY A 947 -0.60 19.57 17.04
CA GLY A 947 -0.32 20.00 15.66
C GLY A 947 0.08 21.49 15.58
N GLU A 948 -0.59 22.34 16.35
CA GLU A 948 -0.27 23.77 16.47
C GLU A 948 1.15 23.97 17.01
N GLU A 949 1.53 23.31 18.10
CA GLU A 949 2.86 23.48 18.69
C GLU A 949 3.98 23.00 17.77
N ALA A 950 3.76 21.91 17.02
CA ALA A 950 4.72 21.44 16.03
C ALA A 950 4.99 22.49 14.93
N VAL A 951 3.96 23.17 14.44
CA VAL A 951 4.10 24.25 13.45
C VAL A 951 4.78 25.47 14.08
N ARG A 952 4.37 25.88 15.30
CA ARG A 952 5.01 26.99 16.01
C ARG A 952 6.50 26.76 16.21
N GLN A 953 6.91 25.54 16.58
CA GLN A 953 8.31 25.18 16.74
C GLN A 953 9.10 25.37 15.44
N VAL A 954 8.61 24.83 14.32
CA VAL A 954 9.28 24.96 13.01
C VAL A 954 9.42 26.43 12.60
N LEU A 955 8.37 27.24 12.80
CA LEU A 955 8.41 28.67 12.49
C LEU A 955 9.44 29.42 13.34
N ARG A 956 9.54 29.11 14.64
CA ARG A 956 10.58 29.67 15.53
C ARG A 956 11.99 29.30 15.06
N GLU A 957 12.21 28.04 14.67
CA GLU A 957 13.50 27.56 14.14
C GLU A 957 13.90 28.29 12.85
N ILE A 958 12.95 28.46 11.92
CA ILE A 958 13.17 29.19 10.66
C ILE A 958 13.56 30.64 10.94
N ARG A 959 12.83 31.33 11.83
CA ARG A 959 13.15 32.71 12.25
C ARG A 959 14.56 32.79 12.83
N GLY A 960 14.96 31.80 13.63
CA GLY A 960 16.31 31.69 14.19
C GLY A 960 17.40 31.57 13.12
N ARG A 961 17.19 30.74 12.08
CA ARG A 961 18.14 30.55 10.97
C ARG A 961 18.29 31.77 10.07
N GLN A 962 17.25 32.60 9.97
CA GLN A 962 17.25 33.81 9.13
C GLN A 962 17.86 35.04 9.85
N SER A 963 18.78 34.82 10.80
CA SER A 963 19.40 35.87 11.62
C SER A 963 18.39 36.81 12.28
N GLY A 964 17.20 36.31 12.63
CA GLY A 964 16.13 37.09 13.24
C GLY A 964 15.33 37.98 12.28
N ARG A 965 15.49 37.85 10.95
CA ARG A 965 14.62 38.54 9.99
C ARG A 965 13.16 38.11 10.22
N GLU A 966 12.31 39.10 10.44
CA GLU A 966 10.87 38.87 10.69
C GLU A 966 10.07 38.78 9.40
N GLU A 967 10.57 39.35 8.30
CA GLU A 967 9.92 39.36 6.99
C GLU A 967 10.73 38.59 5.94
N LEU A 968 10.07 37.64 5.28
CA LEU A 968 10.57 36.92 4.09
C LEU A 968 9.67 37.26 2.91
N ARG A 969 10.25 37.48 1.73
CA ARG A 969 9.50 37.87 0.52
C ARG A 969 9.83 36.96 -0.64
N SER A 970 8.82 36.62 -1.41
CA SER A 970 8.97 35.85 -2.64
C SER A 970 7.95 36.29 -3.68
N LYS A 971 8.30 36.05 -4.95
CA LYS A 971 7.48 36.35 -6.10
C LYS A 971 7.78 35.36 -7.22
N ASP A 972 6.74 34.99 -7.94
CA ASP A 972 6.82 34.24 -9.19
C ASP A 972 5.61 34.61 -10.09
N PHE A 973 5.57 34.10 -11.32
CA PHE A 973 4.62 34.54 -12.35
C PHE A 973 3.91 33.37 -13.05
N MET A 974 2.62 33.54 -13.32
CA MET A 974 1.90 32.75 -14.31
C MET A 974 2.41 33.09 -15.72
N ASP A 975 2.21 32.23 -16.71
CA ASP A 975 2.74 32.38 -18.07
C ASP A 975 2.14 33.59 -18.83
N ASP A 976 0.99 34.11 -18.39
CA ASP A 976 0.40 35.35 -18.89
C ASP A 976 1.01 36.63 -18.27
N GLY A 977 1.96 36.46 -17.33
CA GLY A 977 2.62 37.54 -16.62
C GLY A 977 1.97 37.94 -15.30
N THR A 978 0.87 37.30 -14.90
CA THR A 978 0.18 37.59 -13.64
C THR A 978 1.08 37.22 -12.44
N PRO A 979 1.40 38.17 -11.54
CA PRO A 979 2.29 37.90 -10.41
C PRO A 979 1.55 37.17 -9.28
N VAL A 980 2.24 36.23 -8.63
CA VAL A 980 1.86 35.67 -7.33
C VAL A 980 2.93 36.12 -6.32
N CYS A 981 2.51 36.85 -5.29
CA CYS A 981 3.41 37.48 -4.31
C CYS A 981 3.13 36.93 -2.91
N LEU A 982 4.18 36.79 -2.11
CA LEU A 982 4.04 36.45 -0.69
C LEU A 982 5.04 37.26 0.14
N THR A 983 4.51 37.93 1.16
CA THR A 983 5.26 38.44 2.31
C THR A 983 4.89 37.60 3.53
N LEU A 984 5.87 36.86 4.04
CA LEU A 984 5.72 36.03 5.23
C LEU A 984 6.31 36.75 6.44
N LYS A 985 5.48 36.99 7.46
CA LYS A 985 5.88 37.56 8.75
C LYS A 985 5.88 36.49 9.81
N ILE A 986 7.02 36.21 10.43
CA ILE A 986 7.15 35.19 11.49
C ILE A 986 7.42 35.86 12.84
N HIS A 987 6.53 35.63 13.79
CA HIS A 987 6.58 36.22 15.12
C HIS A 987 7.38 35.36 16.12
N ALA A 988 7.78 35.97 17.24
CA ALA A 988 8.59 35.32 18.27
C ALA A 988 7.88 34.16 18.98
N ASP A 989 6.56 34.23 19.09
CA ASP A 989 5.72 33.20 19.70
C ASP A 989 5.47 32.00 18.77
N GLY A 990 6.01 32.02 17.55
CA GLY A 990 5.80 30.99 16.53
C GLY A 990 4.53 31.14 15.72
N SER A 991 3.79 32.26 15.86
CA SER A 991 2.71 32.59 14.92
C SER A 991 3.26 33.22 13.63
N ALA A 992 2.50 33.14 12.54
CA ALA A 992 2.91 33.74 11.26
C ALA A 992 1.75 34.32 10.45
N VAL A 993 2.04 35.37 9.68
CA VAL A 993 1.12 35.98 8.70
C VAL A 993 1.65 35.73 7.29
N PHE A 994 0.84 35.05 6.48
CA PHE A 994 1.06 34.84 5.05
C PHE A 994 0.26 35.89 4.30
N ASP A 995 0.95 36.95 3.88
CA ASP A 995 0.35 38.10 3.22
C ASP A 995 0.57 38.02 1.71
N PHE A 996 -0.49 37.76 0.96
CA PHE A 996 -0.45 37.63 -0.50
C PHE A 996 -0.70 38.96 -1.24
N ASP A 997 -0.64 40.10 -0.54
CA ASP A 997 -0.71 41.43 -1.14
C ASP A 997 0.29 41.61 -2.31
N GLY A 998 -0.15 42.31 -3.35
CA GLY A 998 0.57 42.47 -4.62
C GLY A 998 0.46 41.29 -5.59
N THR A 999 -0.34 40.26 -5.27
CA THR A 999 -0.78 39.25 -6.23
C THR A 999 -1.71 39.90 -7.27
N GLY A 1000 -1.63 39.48 -8.52
CA GLY A 1000 -2.41 40.07 -9.61
C GLY A 1000 -3.92 39.91 -9.43
N ASN A 1001 -4.68 40.79 -10.09
CA ASN A 1001 -6.14 40.75 -10.08
C ASN A 1001 -6.68 39.45 -10.70
N GLU A 1002 -7.97 39.17 -10.47
CA GLU A 1002 -8.73 38.18 -11.24
C GLU A 1002 -8.47 38.35 -12.73
N VAL A 1003 -8.28 37.22 -13.43
CA VAL A 1003 -8.01 37.19 -14.87
C VAL A 1003 -9.25 36.72 -15.64
N GLU A 1004 -9.42 37.26 -16.85
CA GLU A 1004 -10.45 36.79 -17.80
C GLU A 1004 -10.02 35.46 -18.44
N GLY A 1005 -10.01 34.41 -17.64
CA GLY A 1005 -9.60 33.05 -17.98
C GLY A 1005 -9.83 32.11 -16.80
N ASN A 1006 -9.23 30.92 -16.83
CA ASN A 1006 -9.50 29.87 -15.83
C ASN A 1006 -8.41 29.63 -14.79
N CYS A 1007 -7.33 30.42 -14.80
CA CYS A 1007 -6.26 30.32 -13.81
C CYS A 1007 -6.65 30.89 -12.44
N ASN A 1008 -7.87 31.41 -12.28
CA ASN A 1008 -8.34 31.91 -11.00
C ASN A 1008 -8.45 30.76 -9.99
N ALA A 1009 -7.86 30.94 -8.81
CA ALA A 1009 -7.82 29.93 -7.76
C ALA A 1009 -8.73 30.34 -6.60
N PRO A 1010 -9.75 29.52 -6.25
CA PRO A 1010 -10.53 29.75 -5.04
C PRO A 1010 -9.65 29.86 -3.79
N LEU A 1011 -10.02 30.71 -2.84
CA LEU A 1011 -9.28 30.93 -1.59
C LEU A 1011 -8.94 29.63 -0.84
N ALA A 1012 -9.83 28.64 -0.91
CA ALA A 1012 -9.65 27.30 -0.36
C ALA A 1012 -8.36 26.60 -0.84
N ILE A 1013 -7.91 26.86 -2.08
CA ILE A 1013 -6.65 26.35 -2.62
C ILE A 1013 -5.46 26.95 -1.89
N THR A 1014 -5.48 28.27 -1.63
CA THR A 1014 -4.40 28.97 -0.92
C THR A 1014 -4.22 28.39 0.49
N HIS A 1015 -5.31 28.11 1.20
CA HIS A 1015 -5.28 27.42 2.49
C HIS A 1015 -4.62 26.03 2.37
N SER A 1016 -5.01 25.23 1.38
CA SER A 1016 -4.39 23.91 1.15
C SER A 1016 -2.89 24.01 0.82
N ALA A 1017 -2.48 24.97 -0.01
CA ALA A 1017 -1.09 25.15 -0.40
C ALA A 1017 -0.21 25.56 0.80
N VAL A 1018 -0.69 26.48 1.64
CA VAL A 1018 0.02 26.88 2.87
C VAL A 1018 0.13 25.70 3.84
N LEU A 1019 -0.97 24.98 4.09
CA LEU A 1019 -0.99 23.79 4.95
C LEU A 1019 0.00 22.72 4.45
N TYR A 1020 0.00 22.45 3.15
CA TYR A 1020 0.91 21.50 2.52
C TYR A 1020 2.38 21.90 2.75
N CYS A 1021 2.73 23.16 2.50
CA CYS A 1021 4.09 23.67 2.67
C CYS A 1021 4.54 23.56 4.12
N LEU A 1022 3.71 23.97 5.08
CA LEU A 1022 4.01 23.84 6.51
C LEU A 1022 4.28 22.38 6.89
N ARG A 1023 3.44 21.45 6.43
CA ARG A 1023 3.62 20.03 6.70
C ARG A 1023 4.91 19.46 6.09
N CYS A 1024 5.34 19.95 4.92
CA CYS A 1024 6.61 19.57 4.30
C CYS A 1024 7.84 20.05 5.08
N LEU A 1025 7.69 21.12 5.87
CA LEU A 1025 8.78 21.68 6.69
C LEU A 1025 8.90 21.02 8.06
N VAL A 1026 7.85 20.32 8.52
CA VAL A 1026 7.89 19.54 9.75
C VAL A 1026 8.67 18.23 9.51
N PRO A 1027 9.81 18.01 10.18
CA PRO A 1027 10.74 16.91 9.86
C PRO A 1027 10.32 15.53 10.38
N PHE A 1028 9.15 15.43 11.03
CA PHE A 1028 8.63 14.21 11.63
C PHE A 1028 7.13 14.08 11.33
N ASP A 1029 6.59 12.88 11.51
CA ASP A 1029 5.18 12.63 11.26
C ASP A 1029 4.28 13.22 12.36
N ILE A 1030 3.41 14.13 11.94
CA ILE A 1030 2.31 14.66 12.75
C ILE A 1030 0.97 14.36 12.07
N PRO A 1031 -0.10 14.07 12.85
CA PRO A 1031 -1.45 14.02 12.33
C PRO A 1031 -1.80 15.35 11.67
N LEU A 1032 -2.29 15.31 10.44
CA LEU A 1032 -2.71 16.52 9.74
C LEU A 1032 -4.12 16.92 10.17
N ASN A 1033 -4.24 18.08 10.81
CA ASN A 1033 -5.47 18.58 11.38
C ASN A 1033 -5.50 20.12 11.36
N GLN A 1034 -6.62 20.70 11.80
CA GLN A 1034 -6.86 22.14 11.86
C GLN A 1034 -5.82 22.89 12.71
N GLY A 1035 -5.25 22.24 13.72
CA GLY A 1035 -4.20 22.79 14.59
C GLY A 1035 -2.99 23.31 13.83
N CYS A 1036 -2.63 22.68 12.71
CA CYS A 1036 -1.52 23.13 11.86
C CYS A 1036 -1.74 24.53 11.24
N LEU A 1037 -2.99 24.99 11.15
CA LEU A 1037 -3.36 26.32 10.64
C LEU A 1037 -3.69 27.33 11.75
N ASN A 1038 -3.97 26.88 12.98
CA ASN A 1038 -4.27 27.78 14.10
C ASN A 1038 -3.22 28.89 14.34
N PRO A 1039 -1.89 28.65 14.25
CA PRO A 1039 -0.90 29.69 14.48
C PRO A 1039 -0.69 30.59 13.25
N VAL A 1040 -1.49 30.42 12.20
CA VAL A 1040 -1.25 31.02 10.88
C VAL A 1040 -2.43 31.89 10.45
N GLN A 1041 -2.15 33.14 10.08
CA GLN A 1041 -3.10 34.02 9.42
C GLN A 1041 -2.79 34.09 7.93
N ILE A 1042 -3.76 33.78 7.08
CA ILE A 1042 -3.65 33.93 5.62
C ILE A 1042 -4.43 35.18 5.21
N LYS A 1043 -3.75 36.11 4.52
CA LYS A 1043 -4.36 37.34 4.00
C LYS A 1043 -4.29 37.34 2.49
N VAL A 1044 -5.44 37.50 1.85
CA VAL A 1044 -5.62 37.54 0.41
C VAL A 1044 -6.63 38.64 0.09
N GLU A 1045 -6.36 39.46 -0.92
CA GLU A 1045 -7.26 40.52 -1.35
C GLU A 1045 -8.44 39.95 -2.15
N GLU A 1046 -9.65 40.45 -1.89
CA GLU A 1046 -10.85 40.06 -2.65
C GLU A 1046 -10.76 40.57 -4.09
N GLY A 1047 -11.13 39.71 -5.05
CA GLY A 1047 -11.04 40.04 -6.48
C GLY A 1047 -9.63 39.87 -7.08
N CYS A 1048 -8.66 39.33 -6.32
CA CYS A 1048 -7.39 38.90 -6.88
C CYS A 1048 -7.45 37.46 -7.44
N LEU A 1049 -6.39 37.04 -8.14
CA LEU A 1049 -6.25 35.69 -8.70
C LEU A 1049 -6.51 34.56 -7.68
N LEU A 1050 -6.22 34.80 -6.39
CA LEU A 1050 -6.33 33.82 -5.30
C LEU A 1050 -7.63 33.94 -4.49
N CYS A 1051 -8.50 34.90 -4.82
CA CYS A 1051 -9.83 35.07 -4.24
C CYS A 1051 -10.75 35.70 -5.29
N PRO A 1052 -11.04 34.97 -6.38
CA PRO A 1052 -11.83 35.50 -7.48
C PRO A 1052 -13.31 35.62 -7.11
N SER A 1053 -14.05 36.35 -7.96
CA SER A 1053 -15.50 36.45 -7.96
C SER A 1053 -16.18 35.11 -8.24
N GLU A 1054 -17.47 35.02 -7.90
CA GLU A 1054 -18.24 33.78 -7.99
C GLU A 1054 -18.46 33.25 -9.40
N HIS A 1055 -18.35 34.12 -10.42
CA HIS A 1055 -18.57 33.78 -11.82
C HIS A 1055 -17.29 33.44 -12.57
N ALA A 1056 -16.12 33.64 -11.96
CA ALA A 1056 -14.84 33.37 -12.62
C ALA A 1056 -14.66 31.88 -12.88
N ALA A 1057 -14.11 31.55 -14.06
CA ALA A 1057 -13.63 30.21 -14.36
C ALA A 1057 -12.44 29.82 -13.46
N VAL A 1058 -12.39 28.57 -12.99
CA VAL A 1058 -11.42 28.10 -11.98
C VAL A 1058 -10.71 26.79 -12.32
N ALA A 1059 -10.99 26.16 -13.47
CA ALA A 1059 -10.41 24.87 -13.85
C ALA A 1059 -8.87 24.86 -13.80
N GLY A 1060 -8.23 25.95 -14.23
CA GLY A 1060 -6.78 26.13 -14.17
C GLY A 1060 -6.25 26.50 -12.77
N GLY A 1061 -7.07 27.09 -11.91
CA GLY A 1061 -6.68 27.49 -10.55
C GLY A 1061 -6.19 26.32 -9.71
N ASN A 1062 -6.94 25.21 -9.72
CA ASN A 1062 -6.61 23.99 -8.98
C ASN A 1062 -5.32 23.33 -9.47
N VAL A 1063 -5.10 23.29 -10.79
CA VAL A 1063 -4.05 22.45 -11.39
C VAL A 1063 -2.79 23.23 -11.80
N LEU A 1064 -2.85 24.56 -11.83
CA LEU A 1064 -1.76 25.44 -12.25
C LEU A 1064 -1.40 26.47 -11.18
N THR A 1065 -2.34 27.31 -10.78
CA THR A 1065 -2.09 28.42 -9.83
C THR A 1065 -1.75 27.88 -8.44
N SER A 1066 -2.36 26.77 -8.02
CA SER A 1066 -2.01 26.08 -6.77
C SER A 1066 -0.51 25.73 -6.68
N GLN A 1067 0.08 25.27 -7.80
CA GLN A 1067 1.51 24.95 -7.88
C GLN A 1067 2.34 26.21 -7.70
N ARG A 1068 1.90 27.34 -8.29
CA ARG A 1068 2.59 28.62 -8.16
C ARG A 1068 2.54 29.18 -6.73
N VAL A 1069 1.41 29.03 -6.03
CA VAL A 1069 1.28 29.38 -4.61
C VAL A 1069 2.26 28.54 -3.78
N THR A 1070 2.36 27.24 -4.04
CA THR A 1070 3.34 26.38 -3.37
C THR A 1070 4.78 26.83 -3.65
N ASP A 1071 5.10 27.11 -4.91
CA ASP A 1071 6.44 27.57 -5.30
C ASP A 1071 6.84 28.83 -4.54
N VAL A 1072 5.99 29.87 -4.48
CA VAL A 1072 6.31 31.11 -3.75
C VAL A 1072 6.46 30.87 -2.25
N VAL A 1073 5.60 30.03 -1.65
CA VAL A 1073 5.72 29.70 -0.21
C VAL A 1073 7.05 28.99 0.08
N LEU A 1074 7.39 27.94 -0.67
CA LEU A 1074 8.65 27.21 -0.49
C LEU A 1074 9.88 28.07 -0.79
N LYS A 1075 9.78 28.97 -1.78
CA LYS A 1075 10.82 29.95 -2.10
C LYS A 1075 11.06 30.93 -0.97
N ALA A 1076 9.99 31.45 -0.33
CA ALA A 1076 10.11 32.36 0.80
C ALA A 1076 10.85 31.71 1.98
N PHE A 1077 10.60 30.42 2.21
CA PHE A 1077 11.32 29.63 3.22
C PHE A 1077 12.74 29.22 2.82
N GLY A 1078 13.11 29.35 1.54
CA GLY A 1078 14.38 28.83 1.01
C GLY A 1078 14.46 27.30 1.08
N ALA A 1079 13.32 26.60 1.04
CA ALA A 1079 13.23 25.18 1.35
C ALA A 1079 13.66 24.26 0.21
N ALA A 1080 13.26 24.59 -1.03
CA ALA A 1080 13.58 23.83 -2.24
C ALA A 1080 13.44 24.70 -3.50
N SER A 1081 14.21 24.38 -4.54
CA SER A 1081 14.04 24.94 -5.88
C SER A 1081 12.68 24.57 -6.46
N ALA A 1082 12.22 25.30 -7.48
CA ALA A 1082 10.92 25.02 -8.09
C ALA A 1082 10.92 23.61 -8.71
N SER A 1083 9.85 22.87 -8.48
CA SER A 1083 9.55 21.70 -9.29
C SER A 1083 8.93 22.13 -10.63
N GLN A 1084 8.42 21.18 -11.42
CA GLN A 1084 7.77 21.44 -12.71
C GLN A 1084 6.65 22.49 -12.70
N GLY A 1085 6.11 22.88 -11.54
CA GLY A 1085 5.15 23.97 -11.37
C GLY A 1085 3.85 23.85 -12.15
N CYS A 1086 3.46 22.64 -12.56
CA CYS A 1086 2.30 22.36 -13.40
C CYS A 1086 1.87 20.89 -13.29
N MET A 1087 0.59 20.58 -13.50
CA MET A 1087 0.07 19.20 -13.58
C MET A 1087 -0.06 18.66 -15.02
N ASN A 1088 0.22 19.49 -16.04
CA ASN A 1088 0.20 19.15 -17.47
C ASN A 1088 -1.09 18.41 -17.89
N ASN A 1089 -2.24 19.06 -17.72
CA ASN A 1089 -3.54 18.43 -17.94
C ASN A 1089 -3.80 18.23 -19.42
N LEU A 1090 -4.06 16.99 -19.81
CA LEU A 1090 -4.50 16.62 -21.14
C LEU A 1090 -5.92 16.06 -21.05
N THR A 1091 -6.82 16.62 -21.84
CA THR A 1091 -8.14 16.05 -22.08
C THR A 1091 -8.34 15.74 -23.54
N PHE A 1092 -9.10 14.70 -23.84
CA PHE A 1092 -9.60 14.47 -25.18
C PHE A 1092 -10.91 13.69 -25.14
N GLY A 1093 -11.70 13.80 -26.19
CA GLY A 1093 -12.97 13.08 -26.27
C GLY A 1093 -13.85 13.53 -27.43
N ASP A 1094 -15.10 13.10 -27.39
CA ASP A 1094 -16.13 13.45 -28.34
C ASP A 1094 -17.49 13.61 -27.62
N SER A 1095 -18.60 13.48 -28.33
CA SER A 1095 -19.94 13.56 -27.73
C SER A 1095 -20.31 12.37 -26.86
N SER A 1096 -19.57 11.26 -26.94
CA SER A 1096 -19.84 9.98 -26.28
C SER A 1096 -18.96 9.71 -25.06
N PHE A 1097 -17.75 10.27 -25.00
CA PHE A 1097 -16.85 10.12 -23.85
C PHE A 1097 -15.92 11.32 -23.66
N GLY A 1098 -15.39 11.47 -22.45
CA GLY A 1098 -14.29 12.38 -22.13
C GLY A 1098 -13.20 11.64 -21.36
N TYR A 1099 -11.95 11.87 -21.74
CA TYR A 1099 -10.76 11.41 -21.04
C TYR A 1099 -10.03 12.60 -20.42
N TYR A 1100 -9.49 12.38 -19.22
CA TYR A 1100 -8.68 13.35 -18.49
C TYR A 1100 -7.46 12.66 -17.91
N GLU A 1101 -6.29 13.28 -18.06
CA GLU A 1101 -5.06 12.87 -17.39
C GLU A 1101 -4.19 14.06 -16.96
N THR A 1102 -3.38 13.82 -15.93
CA THR A 1102 -2.30 14.71 -15.48
C THR A 1102 -0.96 14.02 -15.66
N ILE A 1103 0.06 14.78 -16.06
CA ILE A 1103 1.38 14.24 -16.39
C ILE A 1103 2.43 14.88 -15.48
N GLY A 1104 3.24 14.04 -14.84
CA GLY A 1104 4.34 14.44 -13.97
C GLY A 1104 5.50 15.13 -14.70
N GLY A 1105 6.54 15.48 -13.95
CA GLY A 1105 7.71 16.18 -14.49
C GLY A 1105 8.91 16.12 -13.56
N GLY A 1106 9.77 17.13 -13.61
CA GLY A 1106 10.94 17.21 -12.76
C GLY A 1106 10.64 17.83 -11.38
N ALA A 1107 11.08 17.17 -10.31
CA ALA A 1107 11.08 17.79 -8.97
C ALA A 1107 12.26 18.74 -8.78
N GLY A 1108 12.08 19.78 -7.96
CA GLY A 1108 13.15 20.71 -7.60
C GLY A 1108 14.22 20.07 -6.72
N ALA A 1109 15.46 20.51 -6.86
CA ALA A 1109 16.54 20.15 -5.95
C ALA A 1109 16.49 20.95 -4.63
N GLY A 1110 17.20 20.50 -3.60
CA GLY A 1110 17.30 21.23 -2.34
C GLY A 1110 18.62 20.99 -1.59
N PRO A 1111 18.75 21.49 -0.35
CA PRO A 1111 19.98 21.43 0.43
C PRO A 1111 20.36 19.99 0.82
N GLY A 1112 21.09 19.31 -0.07
CA GLY A 1112 21.61 17.97 0.17
C GLY A 1112 21.15 16.91 -0.84
N TRP A 1113 20.22 17.24 -1.76
CA TRP A 1113 19.60 16.23 -2.63
C TRP A 1113 19.30 16.73 -4.05
N HIS A 1114 19.38 15.81 -5.00
CA HIS A 1114 18.92 15.99 -6.38
C HIS A 1114 17.40 15.93 -6.48
N GLY A 1115 16.84 16.65 -7.45
CA GLY A 1115 15.43 16.51 -7.81
C GLY A 1115 15.14 15.16 -8.48
N GLN A 1116 14.01 14.56 -8.13
CA GLN A 1116 13.53 13.32 -8.73
C GLN A 1116 12.90 13.57 -10.12
N SER A 1117 13.33 12.81 -11.13
CA SER A 1117 12.75 12.86 -12.48
C SER A 1117 11.44 12.08 -12.58
N GLY A 1118 10.53 12.53 -13.45
CA GLY A 1118 9.33 11.81 -13.85
C GLY A 1118 8.38 11.46 -12.70
N VAL A 1119 8.03 12.46 -11.89
CA VAL A 1119 7.16 12.30 -10.71
C VAL A 1119 6.21 13.48 -10.55
N HIS A 1120 5.05 13.25 -9.93
CA HIS A 1120 4.17 14.33 -9.47
C HIS A 1120 4.71 15.02 -8.21
N THR A 1121 4.47 16.33 -8.15
CA THR A 1121 5.00 17.21 -7.11
C THR A 1121 3.92 18.10 -6.53
N HIS A 1122 4.09 18.49 -5.27
CA HIS A 1122 3.27 19.48 -4.59
C HIS A 1122 1.78 19.16 -4.62
N MET A 1123 0.95 19.99 -5.27
CA MET A 1123 -0.51 19.99 -5.13
C MET A 1123 -1.27 18.82 -5.77
N THR A 1124 -0.56 17.82 -6.29
CA THR A 1124 -1.15 16.58 -6.82
C THR A 1124 -0.26 15.37 -6.50
N ASN A 1125 -0.88 14.18 -6.46
CA ASN A 1125 -0.17 12.91 -6.43
C ASN A 1125 -0.92 11.79 -7.17
N THR A 1126 -1.68 12.15 -8.21
CA THR A 1126 -2.43 11.19 -9.01
C THR A 1126 -1.52 10.16 -9.68
N ARG A 1127 -2.06 8.96 -9.93
CA ARG A 1127 -1.38 7.96 -10.77
C ARG A 1127 -1.69 8.23 -12.26
N ILE A 1128 -0.81 7.78 -13.14
CA ILE A 1128 -1.07 7.79 -14.59
C ILE A 1128 -1.74 6.49 -15.03
N THR A 1129 -2.64 6.57 -16.01
CA THR A 1129 -3.23 5.38 -16.63
C THR A 1129 -2.16 4.56 -17.34
N ASP A 1130 -2.17 3.24 -17.14
CA ASP A 1130 -1.22 2.33 -17.77
C ASP A 1130 -1.37 2.36 -19.30
N PRO A 1131 -0.25 2.34 -20.07
CA PRO A 1131 -0.26 2.35 -21.52
C PRO A 1131 -1.23 1.37 -22.18
N GLU A 1132 -1.35 0.15 -21.67
CA GLU A 1132 -2.21 -0.86 -22.27
C GLU A 1132 -3.69 -0.63 -21.96
N VAL A 1133 -3.98 -0.11 -20.77
CA VAL A 1133 -5.35 0.27 -20.38
C VAL A 1133 -5.81 1.47 -21.22
N LEU A 1134 -4.93 2.46 -21.44
CA LEU A 1134 -5.19 3.60 -22.30
C LEU A 1134 -5.59 3.15 -23.71
N GLU A 1135 -4.79 2.29 -24.33
CA GLU A 1135 -5.04 1.81 -25.70
C GLU A 1135 -6.18 0.82 -25.83
N LYS A 1136 -6.54 0.10 -24.75
CA LYS A 1136 -7.69 -0.81 -24.74
C LYS A 1136 -9.01 -0.05 -24.59
N ARG A 1137 -9.03 1.04 -23.81
CA ARG A 1137 -10.25 1.79 -23.49
C ARG A 1137 -10.53 2.96 -24.43
N TYR A 1138 -9.51 3.53 -25.05
CA TYR A 1138 -9.63 4.75 -25.83
C TYR A 1138 -9.01 4.57 -27.22
N PRO A 1139 -9.55 5.26 -28.25
CA PRO A 1139 -9.12 5.12 -29.64
C PRO A 1139 -7.85 5.93 -29.91
N VAL A 1140 -6.79 5.58 -29.19
CA VAL A 1140 -5.47 6.22 -29.22
C VAL A 1140 -4.37 5.16 -29.17
N LEU A 1141 -3.19 5.53 -29.63
CA LEU A 1141 -1.98 4.72 -29.57
C LEU A 1141 -0.87 5.53 -28.90
N LEU A 1142 -0.34 5.06 -27.77
CA LEU A 1142 0.77 5.72 -27.08
C LEU A 1142 2.08 5.37 -27.79
N ARG A 1143 2.76 6.38 -28.34
CA ARG A 1143 4.01 6.23 -29.11
C ARG A 1143 5.26 6.34 -28.25
N GLU A 1144 5.25 7.23 -27.26
CA GLU A 1144 6.39 7.46 -26.38
C GLU A 1144 5.91 7.84 -24.98
N PHE A 1145 6.50 7.21 -23.96
CA PHE A 1145 6.43 7.66 -22.58
C PHE A 1145 7.78 7.48 -21.89
N SER A 1146 8.59 8.55 -21.89
CA SER A 1146 10.01 8.51 -21.53
C SER A 1146 10.42 9.70 -20.66
N ILE A 1147 11.62 9.65 -20.08
CA ILE A 1147 12.20 10.79 -19.34
C ILE A 1147 12.82 11.77 -20.34
N ARG A 1148 12.49 13.07 -20.20
CA ARG A 1148 13.09 14.17 -20.98
C ARG A 1148 14.49 14.50 -20.47
N LYS A 1149 15.45 13.65 -20.76
CA LYS A 1149 16.83 13.73 -20.25
C LYS A 1149 17.47 15.09 -20.52
N GLY A 1150 18.06 15.69 -19.47
CA GLY A 1150 18.76 16.97 -19.55
C GLY A 1150 17.85 18.21 -19.44
N SER A 1151 16.59 18.03 -19.03
CA SER A 1151 15.67 19.15 -18.77
C SER A 1151 15.77 19.69 -17.35
N GLY A 1152 16.35 18.95 -16.40
CA GLY A 1152 16.59 19.42 -15.03
C GLY A 1152 17.69 20.47 -14.94
N GLY A 1153 17.44 21.52 -14.15
CA GLY A 1153 18.38 22.63 -13.93
C GLY A 1153 19.69 22.16 -13.28
N LYS A 1154 20.81 22.75 -13.69
CA LYS A 1154 22.14 22.41 -13.17
C LYS A 1154 22.38 23.09 -11.83
N GLY A 1155 23.28 22.52 -11.04
CA GLY A 1155 23.69 23.03 -9.74
C GLY A 1155 24.54 21.99 -9.05
N LYS A 1156 25.02 22.29 -7.84
CA LYS A 1156 25.65 21.28 -6.97
C LYS A 1156 24.73 20.06 -6.83
N TYR A 1157 23.43 20.34 -6.66
CA TYR A 1157 22.37 19.36 -6.81
C TYR A 1157 21.51 19.73 -8.01
N ARG A 1158 21.50 18.84 -9.01
CA ARG A 1158 20.66 18.94 -10.21
C ARG A 1158 19.17 18.78 -9.90
N GLY A 1159 18.33 19.55 -10.58
CA GLY A 1159 16.88 19.34 -10.62
C GLY A 1159 16.51 18.08 -11.40
N GLY A 1160 15.30 17.57 -11.17
CA GLY A 1160 14.78 16.39 -11.86
C GLY A 1160 14.45 16.68 -13.32
N ASP A 1161 14.57 15.67 -14.17
CA ASP A 1161 14.15 15.74 -15.57
C ASP A 1161 12.62 15.58 -15.69
N GLY A 1162 12.03 16.31 -16.65
CA GLY A 1162 10.63 16.16 -17.07
C GLY A 1162 10.35 14.86 -17.83
N LEU A 1163 9.19 14.79 -18.47
CA LEU A 1163 8.69 13.63 -19.22
C LEU A 1163 8.42 13.99 -20.67
N VAL A 1164 8.46 12.99 -21.54
CA VAL A 1164 7.91 13.03 -22.90
C VAL A 1164 6.71 12.10 -22.95
N ARG A 1165 5.57 12.59 -23.42
CA ARG A 1165 4.36 11.79 -23.66
C ARG A 1165 3.83 12.08 -25.05
N GLU A 1166 3.78 11.06 -25.91
CA GLU A 1166 3.32 11.20 -27.29
C GLU A 1166 2.18 10.25 -27.62
N ILE A 1167 1.01 10.79 -27.96
CA ILE A 1167 -0.22 10.04 -28.24
C ILE A 1167 -0.63 10.28 -29.69
N GLU A 1168 -0.93 9.19 -30.41
CA GLU A 1168 -1.53 9.21 -31.75
C GLU A 1168 -3.02 8.90 -31.66
N PHE A 1169 -3.84 9.63 -32.42
CA PHE A 1169 -5.30 9.47 -32.41
C PHE A 1169 -5.76 8.56 -33.55
N LEU A 1170 -6.69 7.66 -33.27
CA LEU A 1170 -7.18 6.65 -34.22
C LEU A 1170 -8.53 7.02 -34.84
N LYS A 1171 -9.24 7.99 -34.26
CA LYS A 1171 -10.50 8.54 -34.79
C LYS A 1171 -10.53 10.07 -34.62
N PRO A 1172 -11.44 10.79 -35.30
CA PRO A 1172 -11.63 12.21 -35.07
C PRO A 1172 -12.01 12.50 -33.62
N LEU A 1173 -11.27 13.38 -32.96
CA LEU A 1173 -11.46 13.74 -31.55
C LEU A 1173 -11.21 15.24 -31.34
N ASN A 1174 -11.71 15.74 -30.22
CA ASN A 1174 -11.30 17.04 -29.68
C ASN A 1174 -10.24 16.82 -28.60
N VAL A 1175 -9.17 17.62 -28.62
CA VAL A 1175 -8.03 17.49 -27.70
C VAL A 1175 -7.72 18.85 -27.10
N ALA A 1176 -7.62 18.92 -25.78
CA ALA A 1176 -7.31 20.14 -25.06
C ALA A 1176 -6.11 19.94 -24.12
N ILE A 1177 -5.25 20.94 -24.05
CA ILE A 1177 -4.10 21.01 -23.15
C ILE A 1177 -4.25 22.25 -22.25
N LEU A 1178 -4.13 22.05 -20.93
CA LEU A 1178 -4.14 23.11 -19.93
C LEU A 1178 -2.89 23.00 -19.05
N SER A 1179 -1.91 23.87 -19.32
CA SER A 1179 -0.56 23.76 -18.78
C SER A 1179 0.18 25.10 -18.66
N GLU A 1180 1.20 25.16 -17.80
CA GLU A 1180 1.99 26.35 -17.43
C GLU A 1180 3.50 26.05 -17.43
N ARG A 1181 4.38 27.04 -17.18
CA ARG A 1181 5.85 26.90 -17.31
C ARG A 1181 6.29 26.68 -18.76
N ARG A 1182 5.55 27.28 -19.70
CA ARG A 1182 5.88 27.40 -21.13
C ARG A 1182 6.52 28.76 -21.43
N VAL A 1183 6.36 29.73 -20.52
CA VAL A 1183 6.98 31.06 -20.59
C VAL A 1183 8.02 31.24 -19.50
N TYR A 1184 7.66 30.98 -18.23
CA TYR A 1184 8.58 31.16 -17.09
C TYR A 1184 9.19 29.83 -16.62
N ALA A 1185 10.52 29.74 -16.61
CA ALA A 1185 11.24 28.53 -16.22
C ALA A 1185 11.10 28.25 -14.71
N PRO A 1186 11.01 26.97 -14.30
CA PRO A 1186 11.16 26.58 -12.89
C PRO A 1186 12.48 27.08 -12.32
N TYR A 1187 12.44 27.98 -11.33
CA TYR A 1187 13.64 28.64 -10.79
C TYR A 1187 14.54 27.68 -10.01
N GLY A 1188 15.86 27.92 -10.07
CA GLY A 1188 16.82 27.34 -9.12
C GLY A 1188 17.00 28.19 -7.86
N LEU A 1189 17.69 27.65 -6.85
CA LEU A 1189 18.00 28.34 -5.58
C LEU A 1189 19.49 28.26 -5.26
N GLU A 1190 19.97 29.21 -4.44
CA GLU A 1190 21.36 29.27 -3.95
C GLU A 1190 22.42 29.17 -5.07
N GLY A 1191 22.14 29.74 -6.24
CA GLY A 1191 23.03 29.71 -7.41
C GLY A 1191 22.82 28.53 -8.37
N GLY A 1192 21.81 27.68 -8.14
CA GLY A 1192 21.38 26.67 -9.11
C GLY A 1192 20.67 27.29 -10.32
N GLU A 1193 20.84 26.68 -11.49
CA GLU A 1193 20.21 27.08 -12.76
C GLU A 1193 18.72 26.66 -12.81
N PRO A 1194 17.87 27.41 -13.55
CA PRO A 1194 16.50 27.01 -13.82
C PRO A 1194 16.37 25.68 -14.57
N GLY A 1195 15.24 25.00 -14.39
CA GLY A 1195 14.84 23.86 -15.23
C GLY A 1195 14.36 24.30 -16.62
N ALA A 1196 14.31 23.37 -17.57
CA ALA A 1196 13.79 23.64 -18.91
C ALA A 1196 12.27 23.87 -18.90
N LEU A 1197 11.81 24.78 -19.78
CA LEU A 1197 10.39 25.04 -20.04
C LEU A 1197 9.71 23.81 -20.64
N GLY A 1198 8.42 23.65 -20.35
CA GLY A 1198 7.57 22.67 -21.03
C GLY A 1198 7.24 23.09 -22.45
N GLU A 1199 6.88 22.13 -23.30
CA GLU A 1199 6.49 22.36 -24.71
C GLU A 1199 5.36 21.39 -25.09
N ASN A 1200 4.41 21.85 -25.91
CA ASN A 1200 3.30 21.03 -26.40
C ASN A 1200 3.26 21.12 -27.93
N TRP A 1201 3.41 19.99 -28.61
CA TRP A 1201 3.48 19.93 -30.06
C TRP A 1201 2.32 19.13 -30.64
N PHE A 1202 1.62 19.71 -31.61
CA PHE A 1202 0.70 18.99 -32.50
C PHE A 1202 1.44 18.55 -33.75
N VAL A 1203 1.49 17.25 -34.00
CA VAL A 1203 2.18 16.66 -35.15
C VAL A 1203 1.15 16.03 -36.05
N LYS A 1204 0.95 16.62 -37.23
CA LYS A 1204 0.03 16.10 -38.24
C LYS A 1204 0.54 14.79 -38.83
N LYS A 1205 -0.36 14.02 -39.42
CA LYS A 1205 -0.04 12.77 -40.13
C LYS A 1205 1.07 12.90 -41.19
N ASP A 1206 1.20 14.05 -41.84
CA ASP A 1206 2.25 14.32 -42.85
C ASP A 1206 3.62 14.65 -42.25
N GLY A 1207 3.73 14.70 -40.92
CA GLY A 1207 4.95 15.03 -40.18
C GLY A 1207 5.09 16.52 -39.83
N THR A 1208 4.20 17.40 -40.30
CA THR A 1208 4.22 18.82 -39.95
C THR A 1208 3.94 19.02 -38.46
N SER A 1209 4.79 19.79 -37.76
CA SER A 1209 4.64 20.07 -36.34
C SER A 1209 4.28 21.53 -36.06
N LEU A 1210 3.33 21.75 -35.16
CA LEU A 1210 2.90 23.06 -34.67
C LEU A 1210 3.04 23.13 -33.15
N ASN A 1211 3.60 24.22 -32.62
CA ASN A 1211 3.63 24.45 -31.17
C ASN A 1211 2.27 24.97 -30.71
N LEU A 1212 1.65 24.30 -29.74
CA LEU A 1212 0.33 24.64 -29.21
C LEU A 1212 0.37 25.68 -28.09
N GLY A 1213 1.54 26.02 -27.55
CA GLY A 1213 1.64 26.85 -26.34
C GLY A 1213 1.14 26.14 -25.08
N GLY A 1214 0.91 26.88 -23.99
CA GLY A 1214 0.51 26.32 -22.69
C GLY A 1214 -0.96 25.91 -22.60
N LYS A 1215 -1.85 26.63 -23.30
CA LYS A 1215 -3.30 26.42 -23.28
C LYS A 1215 -3.83 26.38 -24.71
N ASN A 1216 -4.42 25.26 -25.13
CA ASN A 1216 -4.96 25.12 -26.49
C ASN A 1216 -6.01 24.02 -26.60
N GLU A 1217 -6.83 24.10 -27.63
CA GLU A 1217 -7.86 23.13 -27.99
C GLU A 1217 -7.87 22.94 -29.51
N ILE A 1218 -7.78 21.70 -29.96
CA ILE A 1218 -7.66 21.36 -31.37
C ILE A 1218 -8.53 20.15 -31.73
N SER A 1219 -9.05 20.16 -32.95
CA SER A 1219 -9.60 18.95 -33.56
C SER A 1219 -8.47 18.14 -34.21
N VAL A 1220 -8.47 16.83 -33.96
CA VAL A 1220 -7.47 15.89 -34.49
C VAL A 1220 -8.14 14.84 -35.37
N HIS A 1221 -7.39 14.30 -36.33
CA HIS A 1221 -7.83 13.24 -37.22
C HIS A 1221 -6.97 11.98 -37.07
N PRO A 1222 -7.41 10.82 -37.60
CA PRO A 1222 -6.64 9.58 -37.56
C PRO A 1222 -5.20 9.75 -38.08
N GLY A 1223 -4.22 9.42 -37.25
CA GLY A 1223 -2.78 9.52 -37.54
C GLY A 1223 -2.13 10.85 -37.12
N ASP A 1224 -2.92 11.83 -36.68
CA ASP A 1224 -2.38 13.00 -36.00
C ASP A 1224 -1.93 12.64 -34.57
N ARG A 1225 -0.99 13.42 -34.03
CA ARG A 1225 -0.35 13.15 -32.73
C ARG A 1225 -0.22 14.41 -31.88
N ILE A 1226 -0.27 14.23 -30.58
CA ILE A 1226 0.15 15.25 -29.60
C ILE A 1226 1.40 14.77 -28.87
N ARG A 1227 2.44 15.61 -28.80
CA ARG A 1227 3.70 15.35 -28.09
C ARG A 1227 3.91 16.41 -27.02
N ILE A 1228 3.85 15.99 -25.77
CA ILE A 1228 4.00 16.83 -24.57
C ILE A 1228 5.39 16.61 -23.98
N LEU A 1229 6.15 17.69 -23.82
CA LEU A 1229 7.41 17.72 -23.10
C LEU A 1229 7.18 18.48 -21.80
N THR A 1230 7.17 17.79 -20.66
CA THR A 1230 6.90 18.45 -19.38
C THR A 1230 8.14 19.21 -18.86
N PRO A 1231 7.96 20.22 -17.99
CA PRO A 1231 9.06 21.01 -17.45
C PRO A 1231 10.01 20.17 -16.57
N GLY A 1232 11.28 20.57 -16.52
CA GLY A 1232 12.24 20.06 -15.53
C GLY A 1232 12.12 20.79 -14.18
N GLY A 1233 12.83 20.30 -13.16
CA GLY A 1233 12.96 21.01 -11.88
C GLY A 1233 14.19 21.93 -11.84
N GLY A 1234 14.17 22.97 -11.01
CA GLY A 1234 15.32 23.85 -10.79
C GLY A 1234 16.45 23.19 -10.00
N GLY A 1235 17.70 23.58 -10.29
CA GLY A 1235 18.88 23.13 -9.56
C GLY A 1235 19.09 23.88 -8.23
N TYR A 1236 20.00 23.38 -7.38
CA TYR A 1236 20.36 23.98 -6.10
C TYR A 1236 21.89 24.06 -5.94
N GLY A 1237 22.39 25.22 -5.50
CA GLY A 1237 23.81 25.45 -5.28
C GLY A 1237 24.61 25.69 -6.57
N THR A 1238 25.71 26.42 -6.49
CA THR A 1238 26.64 26.59 -7.62
C THR A 1238 27.36 25.27 -7.94
N THR A 1239 27.50 24.93 -9.22
CA THR A 1239 28.44 23.88 -9.64
C THR A 1239 29.86 24.39 -9.38
N ASP A 1240 30.61 23.77 -8.47
CA ASP A 1240 32.02 24.10 -8.29
C ASP A 1240 32.75 23.90 -9.63
N HIS A 1241 33.06 25.00 -10.31
CA HIS A 1241 34.19 25.02 -11.24
C HIS A 1241 35.43 24.97 -10.37
N LEU A 1242 35.90 23.76 -10.03
CA LEU A 1242 37.30 23.62 -9.65
C LEU A 1242 38.12 24.16 -10.84
N PRO A 1243 38.99 25.17 -10.61
CA PRO A 1243 39.81 25.75 -11.66
C PRO A 1243 40.74 24.74 -12.32
#